data_AF-A0A935LYH9-F1
#
_entry.id   AF-A0A935LYH9-F1
#
_cell.length_a   1.000
_cell.length_b   1.000
_cell.length_c   1.000
_cell.angle_alpha   90.00
_cell.angle_beta   90.00
_cell.angle_gamma   90.00
#
_symmetry.space_group_name_H-M   'P 1'
#
loop_
_entity.id
_entity.type
_entity.pdbx_description
1 polymer ?
#
loop_
_entity_poly.entity_id
_entity_poly.type
_entity_poly.pdbx_seq_one_letter_code
_entity_poly.pdbx_strand_id
1 'polypeptide(L)'
;MKIISLKFIFILYVCLNLFSLNICMSQIGQNSILKFTLEARGLTENDITIPLNFDKDKSPTNDAKLILPEVKYLMKSPLGSFGFMDSVSDLSNKDFMNILKGLFVLGNFYPDLKRTSELKLSGESGQFTDFIIKFCKEKKLSSEKLLSSFSKDELKFLSKNLMSVISETESEDNNNSDIFKFNKARDSSIAVSKRTLDILNNEKVITNTIKYFEDAETVYLLYKLLSDAKVNFPDEEFISNESVSGNFYFYYDKGGIRIAVGGNGKNTYTGKFNFIIDTGGDDVYDIENDTEKDLFKNNFNCIIDLSGNDYYTSNSNYSLAGSVFSSGFIFDKEGDDTYKGKNVSLGSAICGLGVLYDENGNDTYQANQFSIGAASFGIGILVDRNGNDVYIANSYSQGFGMTEGVGAIADDKGNDNYLIDARSLDIGRYEDHYVSMSQGYGLGLRPYYAGGIGLIIEGEGNDFYSTDIFGQGGAYWYGLGCIADKSGNDKYNSYQYAQGAGIHLAIGLLKDYDGWDFYTSDGVSQGCGHDFGFGLLYDVKGNDNFSAYSLSQGAGNANGIGILFDESGRDGYLNKEPSNTRGYGNSRREFGSLGIFLDASGEDFYSVGGMDSVISNSSMWGVMNDYYLKDNSSVPSGTNYKVPLDSNRNYTSEEYFIMAKTIEPRFSLWQEYGFRKLTEDSITTSEYILKYLDTEDHRAGLVLRNLAFKIGYIIGNVFVDRLRKHIYSMNARPVFNENQLAYICYLFGDGKSRR
;
A
#
# COMPACT_ATOMS: atom_id res chain seq x y z
N MET A 1 -25.20 -13.25 65.10
CA MET A 1 -25.47 -13.82 63.77
C MET A 1 -25.89 -12.80 62.70
N LYS A 2 -26.72 -11.78 62.98
CA LYS A 2 -27.16 -10.79 61.96
C LYS A 2 -26.10 -9.82 61.42
N ILE A 3 -24.99 -9.59 62.13
CA ILE A 3 -23.92 -8.66 61.67
C ILE A 3 -22.91 -9.34 60.74
N ILE A 4 -22.77 -10.68 60.83
CA ILE A 4 -21.87 -11.46 59.97
C ILE A 4 -22.51 -11.67 58.58
N SER A 5 -23.84 -11.80 58.48
CA SER A 5 -24.51 -11.96 57.19
C SER A 5 -24.52 -10.67 56.35
N LEU A 6 -24.56 -9.48 56.96
CA LEU A 6 -24.49 -8.23 56.21
C LEU A 6 -23.10 -7.97 55.60
N LYS A 7 -22.01 -8.31 56.31
CA LYS A 7 -20.65 -8.23 55.75
C LYS A 7 -20.43 -9.24 54.63
N PHE A 8 -20.99 -10.45 54.74
CA PHE A 8 -20.89 -11.46 53.70
C PHE A 8 -21.69 -11.08 52.44
N ILE A 9 -22.87 -10.49 52.60
CA ILE A 9 -23.69 -9.99 51.48
C ILE A 9 -23.04 -8.78 50.82
N PHE A 10 -22.40 -7.88 51.57
CA PHE A 10 -21.69 -6.72 51.00
C PHE A 10 -20.42 -7.14 50.25
N ILE A 11 -19.67 -8.12 50.76
CA ILE A 11 -18.51 -8.69 50.05
C ILE A 11 -18.97 -9.47 48.81
N LEU A 12 -20.07 -10.23 48.88
CA LEU A 12 -20.64 -10.91 47.71
C LEU A 12 -21.14 -9.89 46.67
N TYR A 13 -21.71 -8.77 47.09
CA TYR A 13 -22.18 -7.69 46.19
C TYR A 13 -21.01 -6.92 45.55
N VAL A 14 -19.92 -6.66 46.29
CA VAL A 14 -18.70 -6.06 45.74
C VAL A 14 -17.97 -7.04 44.81
N CYS A 15 -17.91 -8.34 45.15
CA CYS A 15 -17.38 -9.37 44.27
C CYS A 15 -18.26 -9.60 43.03
N LEU A 16 -19.59 -9.56 43.15
CA LEU A 16 -20.51 -9.65 42.01
C LEU A 16 -20.45 -8.41 41.13
N ASN A 17 -20.22 -7.22 41.67
CA ASN A 17 -19.97 -6.00 40.88
C ASN A 17 -18.58 -6.00 40.21
N LEU A 18 -17.56 -6.56 40.86
CA LEU A 18 -16.24 -6.78 40.25
C LEU A 18 -16.26 -7.89 39.18
N PHE A 19 -17.15 -8.88 39.30
CA PHE A 19 -17.36 -9.91 38.27
C PHE A 19 -18.31 -9.47 37.15
N SER A 20 -19.24 -8.54 37.39
CA SER A 20 -20.08 -7.93 36.36
C SER A 20 -19.42 -6.76 35.62
N LEU A 21 -18.24 -6.33 36.05
CA LEU A 21 -17.34 -5.45 35.28
C LEU A 21 -16.54 -6.22 34.21
N ASN A 22 -16.57 -7.57 34.22
CA ASN A 22 -15.96 -8.42 33.21
C ASN A 22 -16.95 -8.88 32.12
N ILE A 23 -18.10 -8.22 31.98
CA ILE A 23 -19.08 -8.49 30.91
C ILE A 23 -19.47 -7.16 30.27
N CYS A 24 -18.49 -6.47 29.67
CA CYS A 24 -18.64 -5.50 28.57
C CYS A 24 -17.25 -4.99 28.09
N MET A 25 -16.22 -5.84 28.06
CA MET A 25 -14.94 -5.50 27.41
C MET A 25 -14.82 -6.32 26.13
N SER A 26 -15.60 -5.93 25.14
CA SER A 26 -15.37 -6.27 23.74
C SER A 26 -15.68 -5.01 22.95
N GLN A 27 -14.65 -4.44 22.33
CA GLN A 27 -14.61 -3.15 21.64
C GLN A 27 -14.56 -1.91 22.55
N ILE A 28 -13.43 -1.73 23.24
CA ILE A 28 -12.95 -0.36 23.51
C ILE A 28 -12.55 0.17 22.13
N GLY A 29 -13.31 1.11 21.57
CA GLY A 29 -13.00 1.64 20.23
C GLY A 29 -11.70 2.45 20.21
N GLN A 30 -11.08 2.56 19.05
CA GLN A 30 -9.90 3.39 18.74
C GLN A 30 -9.85 4.72 19.52
N ASN A 31 -10.94 5.48 19.49
CA ASN A 31 -11.04 6.78 20.14
C ASN A 31 -10.87 6.72 21.67
N SER A 32 -11.33 5.64 22.33
CA SER A 32 -11.16 5.49 23.77
C SER A 32 -9.71 5.23 24.17
N ILE A 33 -8.97 4.45 23.37
CA ILE A 33 -7.57 4.13 23.68
C ILE A 33 -6.68 5.34 23.40
N LEU A 34 -6.86 6.00 22.25
CA LEU A 34 -6.17 7.25 21.95
C LEU A 34 -6.40 8.31 23.03
N LYS A 35 -7.66 8.50 23.45
CA LYS A 35 -8.00 9.43 24.52
C LYS A 35 -7.30 9.08 25.84
N PHE A 36 -7.27 7.80 26.22
CA PHE A 36 -6.55 7.35 27.40
C PHE A 36 -5.05 7.65 27.31
N THR A 37 -4.43 7.38 26.16
CA THR A 37 -3.01 7.68 25.89
C THR A 37 -2.72 9.18 26.04
N LEU A 38 -3.59 10.04 25.50
CA LEU A 38 -3.46 11.48 25.61
C LEU A 38 -3.62 11.97 27.05
N GLU A 39 -4.64 11.48 27.77
CA GLU A 39 -4.91 11.85 29.15
C GLU A 39 -3.74 11.50 30.08
N ALA A 40 -3.05 10.38 29.82
CA ALA A 40 -1.83 10.00 30.56
C ALA A 40 -0.70 11.03 30.41
N ARG A 41 -0.68 11.79 29.30
CA ARG A 41 0.25 12.91 29.07
C ARG A 41 -0.29 14.26 29.54
N GLY A 42 -1.53 14.31 30.02
CA GLY A 42 -2.25 15.54 30.35
C GLY A 42 -2.70 16.31 29.10
N LEU A 43 -2.86 15.61 27.98
CA LEU A 43 -3.32 16.15 26.70
C LEU A 43 -4.77 15.71 26.43
N THR A 44 -5.39 16.36 25.47
CA THR A 44 -6.70 16.06 24.90
C THR A 44 -6.60 16.01 23.38
N GLU A 45 -7.64 15.51 22.72
CA GLU A 45 -7.72 15.51 21.26
C GLU A 45 -7.58 16.93 20.67
N ASN A 46 -7.98 17.97 21.40
CA ASN A 46 -7.84 19.36 20.96
C ASN A 46 -6.37 19.83 20.89
N ASP A 47 -5.45 19.12 21.56
CA ASP A 47 -4.01 19.41 21.53
C ASP A 47 -3.35 18.79 20.29
N ILE A 48 -4.00 17.85 19.61
CA ILE A 48 -3.59 17.33 18.31
C ILE A 48 -4.04 18.33 17.24
N THR A 49 -3.33 19.46 17.17
CA THR A 49 -3.62 20.52 16.21
C THR A 49 -2.34 21.17 15.72
N ILE A 50 -2.26 21.44 14.42
CA ILE A 50 -1.17 22.22 13.86
C ILE A 50 -1.51 23.69 14.12
N PRO A 51 -0.65 24.48 14.81
CA PRO A 51 -0.98 25.85 15.25
C PRO A 51 -0.98 26.86 14.08
N LEU A 52 -1.94 26.70 13.16
CA LEU A 52 -2.06 27.50 11.95
C LEU A 52 -3.22 28.46 12.02
N ASN A 53 -2.93 29.71 11.70
CA ASN A 53 -3.93 30.71 11.45
C ASN A 53 -4.04 30.99 9.94
N PHE A 54 -5.18 30.64 9.35
CA PHE A 54 -5.49 30.91 7.94
C PHE A 54 -6.24 32.25 7.74
N ASP A 55 -6.38 33.07 8.79
CA ASP A 55 -6.94 34.42 8.71
C ASP A 55 -5.92 35.38 8.09
N LYS A 56 -6.39 36.21 7.14
CA LYS A 56 -5.58 36.96 6.15
C LYS A 56 -4.55 37.97 6.71
N ASP A 57 -4.56 38.29 8.00
CA ASP A 57 -3.89 39.50 8.51
C ASP A 57 -2.66 39.28 9.40
N LYS A 58 -2.22 38.05 9.71
CA LYS A 58 -1.28 37.86 10.86
C LYS A 58 -0.05 36.99 10.71
N SER A 59 0.23 36.31 9.60
CA SER A 59 1.55 35.66 9.47
C SER A 59 2.05 35.50 8.03
N PRO A 60 3.28 35.94 7.73
CA PRO A 60 3.94 35.64 6.44
C PRO A 60 4.27 34.13 6.27
N THR A 61 4.08 33.29 7.29
CA THR A 61 4.35 31.84 7.22
C THR A 61 3.22 31.01 6.60
N ASN A 62 2.02 31.59 6.37
CA ASN A 62 0.83 30.84 5.90
C ASN A 62 0.29 31.32 4.54
N ASP A 63 1.15 31.91 3.70
CA ASP A 63 0.79 32.57 2.43
C ASP A 63 0.91 31.66 1.19
N ALA A 64 0.95 30.33 1.39
CA ALA A 64 0.95 29.38 0.28
C ALA A 64 -0.37 29.48 -0.49
N LYS A 65 -0.29 29.74 -1.79
CA LYS A 65 -1.47 29.80 -2.66
C LYS A 65 -2.04 28.40 -2.86
N LEU A 66 -3.35 28.33 -3.14
CA LEU A 66 -4.00 27.12 -3.67
C LEU A 66 -3.99 25.90 -2.74
N ILE A 67 -4.11 26.12 -1.42
CA ILE A 67 -4.30 25.02 -0.46
C ILE A 67 -5.68 24.40 -0.70
N LEU A 68 -5.70 23.11 -1.07
CA LEU A 68 -6.93 22.36 -1.29
C LEU A 68 -7.79 22.29 0.00
N PRO A 69 -9.13 22.32 -0.10
CA PRO A 69 -10.02 22.32 1.06
C PRO A 69 -9.83 21.14 2.01
N GLU A 70 -9.62 19.94 1.47
CA GLU A 70 -9.43 18.72 2.27
C GLU A 70 -8.12 18.78 3.06
N VAL A 71 -7.03 19.17 2.41
CA VAL A 71 -5.73 19.42 3.06
C VAL A 71 -5.90 20.45 4.18
N LYS A 72 -6.57 21.57 3.90
CA LYS A 72 -6.83 22.61 4.90
C LYS A 72 -7.68 22.12 6.07
N TYR A 73 -8.64 21.22 5.83
CA TYR A 73 -9.47 20.62 6.86
C TYR A 73 -8.64 19.73 7.78
N LEU A 74 -7.89 18.79 7.21
CA LEU A 74 -7.04 17.86 7.95
C LEU A 74 -5.91 18.57 8.70
N MET A 75 -5.36 19.67 8.18
CA MET A 75 -4.37 20.46 8.93
C MET A 75 -4.96 21.10 10.19
N LYS A 76 -6.24 21.49 10.15
CA LYS A 76 -6.96 22.05 11.30
C LYS A 76 -7.42 20.96 12.27
N SER A 77 -7.80 19.81 11.72
CA SER A 77 -8.36 18.68 12.46
C SER A 77 -7.63 17.38 12.06
N PRO A 78 -6.37 17.17 12.49
CA PRO A 78 -5.57 16.01 12.08
C PRO A 78 -6.23 14.65 12.35
N LEU A 79 -7.02 14.54 13.42
CA LEU A 79 -7.79 13.33 13.73
C LEU A 79 -8.90 13.01 12.73
N GLY A 80 -9.27 13.95 11.85
CA GLY A 80 -10.14 13.66 10.70
C GLY A 80 -9.51 12.66 9.72
N SER A 81 -8.19 12.44 9.80
CA SER A 81 -7.45 11.55 8.91
C SER A 81 -7.90 10.09 9.03
N PHE A 82 -8.37 9.64 10.21
CA PHE A 82 -8.91 8.28 10.39
C PHE A 82 -10.08 8.01 9.44
N GLY A 83 -11.12 8.87 9.49
CA GLY A 83 -12.28 8.73 8.62
C GLY A 83 -12.01 9.09 7.16
N PHE A 84 -10.99 9.92 6.88
CA PHE A 84 -10.51 10.17 5.53
C PHE A 84 -9.95 8.89 4.90
N MET A 85 -9.06 8.16 5.59
CA MET A 85 -8.48 6.91 5.09
C MET A 85 -9.54 5.82 4.89
N ASP A 86 -10.57 5.76 5.75
CA ASP A 86 -11.75 4.90 5.52
C ASP A 86 -12.48 5.27 4.22
N SER A 87 -12.69 6.57 4.00
CA SER A 87 -13.37 7.06 2.80
C SER A 87 -12.57 6.83 1.51
N VAL A 88 -11.23 6.85 1.61
CA VAL A 88 -10.30 6.56 0.51
C VAL A 88 -10.27 5.06 0.21
N SER A 89 -10.11 4.20 1.22
CA SER A 89 -10.16 2.74 1.09
C SER A 89 -11.50 2.26 0.50
N ASP A 90 -12.61 2.92 0.86
CA ASP A 90 -13.93 2.64 0.29
C ASP A 90 -14.03 2.92 -1.22
N LEU A 91 -13.06 3.62 -1.83
CA LEU A 91 -13.06 3.85 -3.28
C LEU A 91 -12.76 2.58 -4.07
N SER A 92 -11.86 1.67 -3.65
CA SER A 92 -11.58 0.45 -4.43
C SER A 92 -12.81 -0.46 -4.59
N ASN A 93 -13.78 -0.38 -3.68
CA ASN A 93 -15.05 -1.13 -3.81
C ASN A 93 -16.03 -0.56 -4.85
N LYS A 94 -15.71 0.59 -5.48
CA LYS A 94 -16.65 1.32 -6.36
C LYS A 94 -16.34 1.05 -7.82
N ASP A 95 -17.31 1.28 -8.69
CA ASP A 95 -17.04 1.31 -10.13
C ASP A 95 -16.13 2.50 -10.50
N PHE A 96 -15.43 2.37 -11.64
CA PHE A 96 -14.51 3.36 -12.18
C PHE A 96 -15.02 4.81 -12.11
N MET A 97 -16.27 5.07 -12.52
CA MET A 97 -16.80 6.44 -12.55
C MET A 97 -17.02 7.02 -11.15
N ASN A 98 -17.35 6.17 -10.18
CA ASN A 98 -17.47 6.56 -8.79
C ASN A 98 -16.11 6.79 -8.12
N ILE A 99 -15.08 6.03 -8.49
CA ILE A 99 -13.68 6.30 -8.09
C ILE A 99 -13.28 7.67 -8.63
N LEU A 100 -13.42 7.88 -9.94
CA LEU A 100 -13.05 9.13 -10.61
C LEU A 100 -13.79 10.33 -10.00
N LYS A 101 -15.09 10.19 -9.73
CA LYS A 101 -15.88 11.22 -9.06
C LYS A 101 -15.32 11.56 -7.67
N GLY A 102 -14.89 10.56 -6.91
CA GLY A 102 -14.21 10.75 -5.63
C GLY A 102 -12.98 11.65 -5.76
N LEU A 103 -12.11 11.38 -6.75
CA LEU A 103 -10.92 12.20 -7.00
C LEU A 103 -11.25 13.64 -7.39
N PHE A 104 -12.29 13.86 -8.20
CA PHE A 104 -12.75 15.22 -8.52
C PHE A 104 -13.28 15.98 -7.29
N VAL A 105 -13.91 15.28 -6.35
CA VAL A 105 -14.34 15.90 -5.07
C VAL A 105 -13.13 16.29 -4.23
N LEU A 106 -12.13 15.40 -4.11
CA LEU A 106 -10.89 15.67 -3.38
C LEU A 106 -10.11 16.85 -3.96
N GLY A 107 -10.06 16.96 -5.29
CA GLY A 107 -9.42 18.07 -6.00
C GLY A 107 -10.22 19.38 -5.98
N ASN A 108 -11.37 19.41 -5.28
CA ASN A 108 -12.28 20.56 -5.24
C ASN A 108 -12.67 21.06 -6.64
N PHE A 109 -12.83 20.13 -7.58
CA PHE A 109 -13.32 20.40 -8.92
C PHE A 109 -14.86 20.30 -8.98
N TYR A 110 -15.57 20.25 -7.83
CA TYR A 110 -17.03 20.07 -7.75
C TYR A 110 -17.80 21.08 -6.90
N PRO A 111 -19.01 21.45 -7.39
CA PRO A 111 -20.19 21.10 -6.57
C PRO A 111 -21.38 20.40 -7.29
N ASP A 112 -21.56 20.51 -8.62
CA ASP A 112 -22.83 20.08 -9.27
C ASP A 112 -22.65 19.18 -10.51
N LEU A 113 -22.13 17.96 -10.34
CA LEU A 113 -22.28 16.91 -11.36
C LEU A 113 -23.74 16.52 -11.49
N LYS A 114 -24.42 17.02 -12.51
CA LYS A 114 -25.70 16.44 -12.94
C LYS A 114 -25.41 15.18 -13.75
N ARG A 115 -26.17 14.12 -13.46
CA ARG A 115 -25.99 12.77 -13.98
C ARG A 115 -26.17 12.68 -15.51
N THR A 116 -25.22 11.96 -16.12
CA THR A 116 -25.26 11.10 -17.32
C THR A 116 -25.86 11.65 -18.60
N SER A 117 -24.97 11.90 -19.56
CA SER A 117 -25.30 11.79 -20.97
C SER A 117 -25.82 10.37 -21.28
N GLU A 118 -27.09 10.23 -21.69
CA GLU A 118 -27.54 8.99 -22.33
C GLU A 118 -26.91 8.94 -23.73
N LEU A 119 -25.92 8.07 -23.92
CA LEU A 119 -25.37 7.79 -25.23
C LEU A 119 -26.43 7.04 -26.05
N LYS A 120 -27.22 7.76 -26.87
CA LYS A 120 -28.16 7.17 -27.83
C LYS A 120 -27.42 6.82 -29.12
N LEU A 121 -26.55 5.84 -29.06
CA LEU A 121 -25.91 5.24 -30.22
C LEU A 121 -26.69 3.99 -30.63
N SER A 122 -27.10 3.91 -31.90
CA SER A 122 -27.60 2.65 -32.46
C SER A 122 -26.40 1.76 -32.80
N GLY A 123 -26.58 0.43 -32.78
CA GLY A 123 -25.51 -0.54 -33.09
C GLY A 123 -25.06 -0.58 -34.57
N GLU A 124 -25.38 0.46 -35.36
CA GLU A 124 -24.94 0.61 -36.75
C GLU A 124 -23.56 1.29 -36.81
N SER A 125 -22.59 0.62 -37.43
CA SER A 125 -21.18 1.08 -37.53
C SER A 125 -20.99 2.50 -38.07
N GLY A 126 -21.76 2.92 -39.07
CA GLY A 126 -21.62 4.26 -39.66
C GLY A 126 -21.95 5.39 -38.68
N GLN A 127 -22.97 5.22 -37.84
CA GLN A 127 -23.34 6.21 -36.81
C GLN A 127 -22.28 6.27 -35.70
N PHE A 128 -21.65 5.12 -35.41
CA PHE A 128 -20.59 4.98 -34.42
C PHE A 128 -19.31 5.71 -34.84
N THR A 129 -18.80 5.49 -36.05
CA THR A 129 -17.59 6.16 -36.54
C THR A 129 -17.78 7.66 -36.71
N ASP A 130 -18.97 8.10 -37.16
CA ASP A 130 -19.32 9.52 -37.28
C ASP A 130 -19.35 10.23 -35.92
N PHE A 131 -19.85 9.53 -34.89
CA PHE A 131 -19.83 10.03 -33.52
C PHE A 131 -18.40 10.27 -33.03
N ILE A 132 -17.49 9.30 -33.20
CA ILE A 132 -16.09 9.42 -32.77
C ILE A 132 -15.38 10.57 -33.49
N ILE A 133 -15.58 10.72 -34.81
CA ILE A 133 -15.03 11.84 -35.58
C ILE A 133 -15.53 13.18 -35.02
N LYS A 134 -16.84 13.27 -34.74
CA LYS A 134 -17.44 14.50 -34.19
C LYS A 134 -16.89 14.79 -32.79
N PHE A 135 -16.80 13.79 -31.92
CA PHE A 135 -16.24 13.91 -30.59
C PHE A 135 -14.80 14.44 -30.63
N CYS A 136 -13.93 13.84 -31.46
CA CYS A 136 -12.54 14.30 -31.62
C CYS A 136 -12.46 15.75 -32.12
N LYS A 137 -13.32 16.15 -33.06
CA LYS A 137 -13.41 17.56 -33.54
C LYS A 137 -13.79 18.52 -32.41
N GLU A 138 -14.74 18.13 -31.57
CA GLU A 138 -15.16 18.93 -30.42
C GLU A 138 -14.05 19.06 -29.37
N LYS A 139 -13.30 17.98 -29.09
CA LYS A 139 -12.15 18.02 -28.17
C LYS A 139 -11.06 18.94 -28.68
N LYS A 140 -10.72 18.86 -29.98
CA LYS A 140 -9.78 19.76 -30.64
C LYS A 140 -10.17 21.24 -30.47
N LEU A 141 -11.43 21.58 -30.77
CA LEU A 141 -11.94 22.95 -30.61
C LEU A 141 -11.94 23.42 -29.15
N SER A 142 -12.28 22.53 -28.20
CA SER A 142 -12.27 22.84 -26.77
C SER A 142 -10.86 23.16 -26.27
N SER A 143 -9.87 22.36 -26.68
CA SER A 143 -8.45 22.59 -26.38
C SER A 143 -7.95 23.91 -26.97
N GLU A 144 -8.25 24.19 -28.25
CA GLU A 144 -7.89 25.47 -28.89
C GLU A 144 -8.50 26.67 -28.16
N LYS A 145 -9.75 26.54 -27.70
CA LYS A 145 -10.42 27.58 -26.91
C LYS A 145 -9.75 27.80 -25.55
N LEU A 146 -9.33 26.73 -24.86
CA LEU A 146 -8.57 26.85 -23.61
C LEU A 146 -7.23 27.55 -23.85
N LEU A 147 -6.45 27.09 -24.84
CA LEU A 147 -5.14 27.65 -25.12
C LEU A 147 -5.18 29.13 -25.56
N SER A 148 -6.29 29.56 -26.17
CA SER A 148 -6.52 30.97 -26.51
C SER A 148 -6.58 31.92 -25.30
N SER A 149 -6.71 31.38 -24.07
CA SER A 149 -6.62 32.20 -22.86
C SER A 149 -5.22 32.56 -22.42
N PHE A 150 -4.20 31.96 -23.03
CA PHE A 150 -2.80 32.25 -22.75
C PHE A 150 -2.21 33.12 -23.86
N SER A 151 -1.30 34.01 -23.49
CA SER A 151 -0.49 34.74 -24.46
C SER A 151 0.48 33.81 -25.18
N LYS A 152 0.94 34.21 -26.36
CA LYS A 152 1.93 33.44 -27.14
C LYS A 152 3.25 33.26 -26.36
N ASP A 153 3.65 34.25 -25.57
CA ASP A 153 4.87 34.20 -24.77
C ASP A 153 4.74 33.25 -23.58
N GLU A 154 3.55 33.18 -22.95
CA GLU A 154 3.26 32.20 -21.90
C GLU A 154 3.27 30.78 -22.44
N LEU A 155 2.58 30.50 -23.55
CA LEU A 155 2.61 29.17 -24.16
C LEU A 155 4.02 28.76 -24.57
N LYS A 156 4.81 29.68 -25.13
CA LYS A 156 6.21 29.43 -25.44
C LYS A 156 7.05 29.18 -24.20
N PHE A 157 6.79 29.89 -23.10
CA PHE A 157 7.46 29.66 -21.82
C PHE A 157 7.12 28.28 -21.25
N LEU A 158 5.83 27.94 -21.18
CA LEU A 158 5.35 26.65 -20.69
C LEU A 158 5.92 25.50 -21.52
N SER A 159 5.92 25.59 -22.85
CA SER A 159 6.45 24.53 -23.72
C SER A 159 7.88 24.10 -23.43
N LYS A 160 8.68 25.01 -22.83
CA LYS A 160 10.08 24.76 -22.48
C LYS A 160 10.32 24.41 -21.01
N ASN A 161 9.41 24.84 -20.12
CA ASN A 161 9.64 24.82 -18.67
C ASN A 161 8.54 24.07 -17.91
N LEU A 162 7.59 23.41 -18.58
CA LEU A 162 6.50 22.73 -17.89
C LEU A 162 7.02 21.67 -16.91
N MET A 163 8.05 20.92 -17.31
CA MET A 163 8.67 19.90 -16.48
C MET A 163 9.52 20.47 -15.34
N SER A 164 9.83 21.77 -15.32
CA SER A 164 10.70 22.35 -14.28
C SER A 164 10.10 22.22 -12.88
N VAL A 165 8.76 22.11 -12.77
CA VAL A 165 8.06 21.94 -11.50
C VAL A 165 8.30 20.56 -10.87
N ILE A 166 8.73 19.59 -11.68
CA ILE A 166 8.89 18.16 -11.34
C ILE A 166 10.28 17.64 -11.74
N SER A 167 11.22 18.55 -11.94
CA SER A 167 12.62 18.21 -12.17
C SER A 167 13.49 19.08 -11.28
N GLU A 168 14.13 18.48 -10.29
CA GLU A 168 15.29 19.09 -9.65
C GLU A 168 16.47 18.92 -10.60
N THR A 169 16.60 19.83 -11.58
CA THR A 169 17.85 19.94 -12.34
C THR A 169 18.90 20.55 -11.43
N GLU A 170 19.42 19.76 -10.49
CA GLU A 170 20.73 20.01 -9.95
C GLU A 170 21.71 19.54 -11.01
N SER A 171 22.23 20.47 -11.80
CA SER A 171 23.19 20.19 -12.86
C SER A 171 24.31 19.29 -12.34
N GLU A 172 24.62 18.19 -13.05
CA GLU A 172 25.82 17.34 -12.89
C GLU A 172 27.15 18.12 -13.04
N ASP A 173 27.11 19.45 -13.15
CA ASP A 173 28.29 20.28 -13.12
C ASP A 173 28.97 20.10 -11.75
N ASN A 174 30.18 19.52 -11.79
CA ASN A 174 31.16 19.25 -10.72
C ASN A 174 31.52 20.43 -9.78
N ASN A 175 30.67 21.45 -9.60
CA ASN A 175 30.89 22.64 -8.79
C ASN A 175 29.94 22.74 -7.59
N ASN A 176 29.45 21.63 -7.04
CA ASN A 176 28.72 21.61 -5.76
C ASN A 176 29.57 22.07 -4.55
N SER A 177 30.87 22.34 -4.74
CA SER A 177 31.72 22.94 -3.72
C SER A 177 31.60 24.47 -3.60
N ASP A 178 30.99 25.16 -4.57
CA ASP A 178 30.82 26.63 -4.55
C ASP A 178 29.40 27.03 -4.10
N ILE A 179 29.29 27.41 -2.83
CA ILE A 179 28.02 27.80 -2.19
C ILE A 179 27.29 28.93 -2.93
N PHE A 180 27.99 29.86 -3.60
CA PHE A 180 27.33 30.96 -4.30
C PHE A 180 26.76 30.50 -5.64
N LYS A 181 27.48 29.63 -6.37
CA LYS A 181 26.97 29.04 -7.61
C LYS A 181 25.80 28.11 -7.33
N PHE A 182 25.91 27.26 -6.31
CA PHE A 182 24.83 26.37 -5.87
C PHE A 182 23.55 27.15 -5.56
N ASN A 183 23.63 28.14 -4.66
CA ASN A 183 22.45 28.94 -4.29
C ASN A 183 21.88 29.70 -5.49
N LYS A 184 22.72 30.25 -6.37
CA LYS A 184 22.24 30.94 -7.57
C LYS A 184 21.52 30.01 -8.54
N ALA A 185 22.02 28.78 -8.74
CA ALA A 185 21.38 27.78 -9.58
C ALA A 185 20.03 27.35 -8.99
N ARG A 186 20.01 27.04 -7.69
CA ARG A 186 18.80 26.69 -6.94
C ARG A 186 17.74 27.80 -7.01
N ASP A 187 18.11 29.04 -6.70
CA ASP A 187 17.20 30.18 -6.74
C ASP A 187 16.67 30.45 -8.16
N SER A 188 17.50 30.21 -9.19
CA SER A 188 17.08 30.31 -10.59
C SER A 188 16.07 29.22 -10.97
N SER A 189 16.30 27.98 -10.55
CA SER A 189 15.38 26.85 -10.76
C SER A 189 14.03 27.12 -10.10
N ILE A 190 14.04 27.52 -8.83
CA ILE A 190 12.84 27.90 -8.08
C ILE A 190 12.07 29.04 -8.76
N ALA A 191 12.78 30.06 -9.28
CA ALA A 191 12.14 31.17 -9.99
C ALA A 191 11.44 30.73 -11.29
N VAL A 192 12.01 29.76 -12.01
CA VAL A 192 11.39 29.17 -13.21
C VAL A 192 10.14 28.39 -12.83
N SER A 193 10.23 27.49 -11.85
CA SER A 193 9.08 26.67 -11.41
C SER A 193 7.97 27.52 -10.82
N LYS A 194 8.31 28.55 -10.04
CA LYS A 194 7.34 29.54 -9.56
C LYS A 194 6.65 30.24 -10.73
N ARG A 195 7.39 30.68 -11.74
CA ARG A 195 6.81 31.34 -12.93
C ARG A 195 5.91 30.38 -13.71
N THR A 196 6.27 29.11 -13.83
CA THR A 196 5.42 28.07 -14.43
C THR A 196 4.08 28.01 -13.68
N LEU A 197 4.09 27.85 -12.35
CA LEU A 197 2.87 27.81 -11.54
C LEU A 197 2.08 29.14 -11.53
N ASP A 198 2.75 30.30 -11.62
CA ASP A 198 2.09 31.59 -11.76
C ASP A 198 1.26 31.67 -13.07
N ILE A 199 1.76 31.08 -14.17
CA ILE A 199 1.04 31.02 -15.45
C ILE A 199 -0.09 29.98 -15.41
N LEU A 200 0.15 28.81 -14.82
CA LEU A 200 -0.84 27.73 -14.72
C LEU A 200 -2.00 28.07 -13.78
N ASN A 201 -1.78 28.93 -12.80
CA ASN A 201 -2.81 29.47 -11.91
C ASN A 201 -3.79 30.40 -12.67
N ASN A 202 -4.62 29.79 -13.50
CA ASN A 202 -5.58 30.42 -14.38
C ASN A 202 -6.96 29.76 -14.16
N GLU A 203 -7.98 30.56 -13.86
CA GLU A 203 -9.34 30.09 -13.57
C GLU A 203 -9.93 29.22 -14.69
N LYS A 204 -9.54 29.47 -15.95
CA LYS A 204 -10.02 28.67 -17.08
C LYS A 204 -9.44 27.26 -17.09
N VAL A 205 -8.25 27.03 -16.54
CA VAL A 205 -7.68 25.69 -16.39
C VAL A 205 -8.57 24.88 -15.45
N ILE A 206 -8.82 25.41 -14.25
CA ILE A 206 -9.65 24.77 -13.21
C ILE A 206 -11.07 24.52 -13.72
N THR A 207 -11.67 25.51 -14.39
CA THR A 207 -13.04 25.38 -14.95
C THR A 207 -13.11 24.34 -16.07
N ASN A 208 -12.02 24.14 -16.83
CA ASN A 208 -12.02 23.15 -17.91
C ASN A 208 -11.85 21.72 -17.41
N THR A 209 -11.27 21.52 -16.23
CA THR A 209 -11.13 20.20 -15.59
C THR A 209 -12.47 19.46 -15.50
N ILE A 210 -13.55 20.17 -15.17
CA ILE A 210 -14.92 19.61 -15.11
C ILE A 210 -15.34 18.94 -16.43
N LYS A 211 -15.00 19.54 -17.58
CA LYS A 211 -15.37 18.97 -18.88
C LYS A 211 -14.64 17.66 -19.18
N TYR A 212 -13.45 17.46 -18.62
CA TYR A 212 -12.74 16.20 -18.80
C TYR A 212 -13.44 15.04 -18.09
N PHE A 213 -14.22 15.31 -17.04
CA PHE A 213 -15.10 14.29 -16.43
C PHE A 213 -16.15 13.81 -17.44
N GLU A 214 -16.78 14.73 -18.19
CA GLU A 214 -17.76 14.38 -19.23
C GLU A 214 -17.12 13.58 -20.37
N ASP A 215 -15.86 13.87 -20.69
CA ASP A 215 -15.07 13.11 -21.67
C ASP A 215 -14.87 11.67 -21.20
N ALA A 216 -14.45 11.47 -19.94
CA ALA A 216 -14.27 10.15 -19.35
C ALA A 216 -15.59 9.38 -19.25
N GLU A 217 -16.70 10.04 -18.87
CA GLU A 217 -18.03 9.42 -18.86
C GLU A 217 -18.41 8.92 -20.26
N THR A 218 -18.20 9.75 -21.29
CA THR A 218 -18.51 9.42 -22.69
C THR A 218 -17.71 8.22 -23.18
N VAL A 219 -16.39 8.22 -22.91
CA VAL A 219 -15.49 7.14 -23.35
C VAL A 219 -15.74 5.86 -22.57
N TYR A 220 -15.99 5.92 -21.26
CA TYR A 220 -16.31 4.73 -20.47
C TYR A 220 -17.63 4.09 -20.89
N LEU A 221 -18.64 4.88 -21.30
CA LEU A 221 -19.86 4.36 -21.91
C LEU A 221 -19.59 3.68 -23.26
N LEU A 222 -18.65 4.21 -24.06
CA LEU A 222 -18.22 3.61 -25.31
C LEU A 222 -17.54 2.27 -25.07
N TYR A 223 -16.59 2.23 -24.14
CA TYR A 223 -15.89 1.04 -23.67
C TYR A 223 -16.90 -0.05 -23.27
N LYS A 224 -17.83 0.25 -22.36
CA LYS A 224 -18.88 -0.70 -21.95
C LYS A 224 -19.73 -1.23 -23.12
N LEU A 225 -20.07 -0.36 -24.06
CA LEU A 225 -20.87 -0.74 -25.22
C LEU A 225 -20.10 -1.69 -26.16
N LEU A 226 -18.78 -1.50 -26.28
CA LEU A 226 -17.87 -2.35 -27.03
C LEU A 226 -17.62 -3.68 -26.30
N SER A 227 -17.35 -3.66 -24.99
CA SER A 227 -17.13 -4.85 -24.16
C SER A 227 -18.35 -5.78 -24.13
N ASP A 228 -19.57 -5.22 -24.25
CA ASP A 228 -20.82 -5.96 -24.37
C ASP A 228 -21.11 -6.49 -25.81
N ALA A 229 -20.20 -6.26 -26.76
CA ALA A 229 -20.34 -6.62 -28.19
C ALA A 229 -21.63 -6.09 -28.85
N LYS A 230 -22.06 -4.87 -28.48
CA LYS A 230 -23.30 -4.25 -29.01
C LYS A 230 -23.11 -3.45 -30.30
N VAL A 231 -21.89 -3.36 -30.83
CA VAL A 231 -21.57 -2.72 -32.11
C VAL A 231 -21.38 -3.79 -33.17
N ASN A 232 -22.05 -3.64 -34.32
CA ASN A 232 -21.75 -4.44 -35.49
C ASN A 232 -20.77 -3.68 -36.38
N PHE A 233 -19.53 -4.15 -36.44
CA PHE A 233 -18.52 -3.61 -37.36
C PHE A 233 -18.72 -4.13 -38.80
N PRO A 234 -18.28 -3.37 -39.83
CA PRO A 234 -18.24 -3.86 -41.21
C PRO A 234 -17.22 -5.01 -41.38
N ASP A 235 -17.03 -5.50 -42.60
CA ASP A 235 -15.96 -6.46 -42.88
C ASP A 235 -14.57 -5.82 -42.69
N GLU A 236 -13.61 -6.60 -42.18
CA GLU A 236 -12.22 -6.18 -42.03
C GLU A 236 -11.54 -5.97 -43.39
N GLU A 237 -10.73 -4.92 -43.51
CA GLU A 237 -9.83 -4.68 -44.63
C GLU A 237 -8.38 -4.67 -44.16
N PHE A 238 -7.50 -5.37 -44.89
CA PHE A 238 -6.06 -5.29 -44.61
C PHE A 238 -5.53 -3.91 -45.04
N ILE A 239 -4.99 -3.17 -44.07
CA ILE A 239 -4.37 -1.85 -44.29
C ILE A 239 -2.92 -1.95 -43.85
N SER A 240 -2.00 -1.47 -44.68
CA SER A 240 -0.59 -1.32 -44.31
C SER A 240 -0.06 0.01 -44.86
N ASN A 241 0.22 0.94 -43.95
CA ASN A 241 0.81 2.23 -44.22
C ASN A 241 1.73 2.65 -43.06
N GLU A 242 2.22 3.88 -43.08
CA GLU A 242 3.17 4.41 -42.09
C GLU A 242 2.59 4.60 -40.67
N SER A 243 1.28 4.50 -40.49
CA SER A 243 0.61 4.66 -39.19
C SER A 243 -0.16 3.43 -38.72
N VAL A 244 -0.60 2.56 -39.63
CA VAL A 244 -1.31 1.33 -39.27
C VAL A 244 -0.87 0.16 -40.13
N SER A 245 -0.80 -1.04 -39.54
CA SER A 245 -0.54 -2.30 -40.25
C SER A 245 -1.32 -3.44 -39.61
N GLY A 246 -2.15 -4.16 -40.39
CA GLY A 246 -3.04 -5.20 -39.85
C GLY A 246 -4.41 -5.21 -40.55
N ASN A 247 -5.40 -5.81 -39.90
CA ASN A 247 -6.78 -5.87 -40.38
C ASN A 247 -7.62 -4.85 -39.62
N PHE A 248 -8.31 -3.96 -40.34
CA PHE A 248 -9.05 -2.85 -39.73
C PHE A 248 -10.48 -2.81 -40.25
N TYR A 249 -11.42 -2.52 -39.34
CA TYR A 249 -12.79 -2.17 -39.69
C TYR A 249 -12.92 -0.74 -40.21
N PHE A 250 -12.05 0.16 -39.75
CA PHE A 250 -12.10 1.57 -40.10
C PHE A 250 -10.76 2.27 -39.90
N TYR A 251 -10.37 3.11 -40.86
CA TYR A 251 -9.23 4.02 -40.72
C TYR A 251 -9.56 5.41 -41.27
N TYR A 252 -9.30 6.45 -40.48
CA TYR A 252 -9.55 7.84 -40.82
C TYR A 252 -8.35 8.71 -40.47
N ASP A 253 -7.76 9.38 -41.45
CA ASP A 253 -6.72 10.38 -41.25
C ASP A 253 -6.99 11.62 -42.12
N LYS A 254 -7.72 12.59 -41.57
CA LYS A 254 -8.06 13.85 -42.27
C LYS A 254 -8.17 15.02 -41.29
N GLY A 255 -7.71 16.19 -41.70
CA GLY A 255 -7.88 17.43 -40.93
C GLY A 255 -7.12 17.47 -39.60
N GLY A 256 -6.04 16.68 -39.50
CA GLY A 256 -5.29 16.48 -38.27
C GLY A 256 -6.13 15.78 -37.20
N ILE A 257 -6.98 14.84 -37.61
CA ILE A 257 -7.68 13.89 -36.75
C ILE A 257 -7.39 12.50 -37.29
N ARG A 258 -6.85 11.63 -36.44
CA ARG A 258 -6.53 10.25 -36.78
C ARG A 258 -7.28 9.27 -35.88
N ILE A 259 -8.05 8.38 -36.49
CA ILE A 259 -8.87 7.36 -35.82
C ILE A 259 -8.63 6.02 -36.52
N ALA A 260 -8.48 4.95 -35.73
CA ALA A 260 -8.41 3.58 -36.22
C ALA A 260 -9.34 2.67 -35.42
N VAL A 261 -9.92 1.68 -36.09
CA VAL A 261 -10.67 0.58 -35.49
C VAL A 261 -10.09 -0.74 -36.00
N GLY A 262 -9.33 -1.44 -35.17
CA GLY A 262 -8.69 -2.73 -35.46
C GLY A 262 -9.63 -3.92 -35.34
N GLY A 263 -9.32 -4.96 -36.12
CA GLY A 263 -9.99 -6.27 -36.08
C GLY A 263 -9.23 -7.27 -35.21
N ASN A 264 -9.75 -8.50 -35.07
CA ASN A 264 -9.31 -9.47 -34.04
C ASN A 264 -7.92 -10.12 -34.27
N GLY A 265 -7.11 -9.57 -35.16
CA GLY A 265 -5.78 -10.10 -35.47
C GLY A 265 -4.73 -9.05 -35.18
N LYS A 266 -3.50 -9.49 -34.89
CA LYS A 266 -2.36 -8.61 -34.60
C LYS A 266 -2.27 -7.39 -35.53
N ASN A 267 -2.48 -6.23 -34.93
CA ASN A 267 -2.43 -4.91 -35.50
C ASN A 267 -1.22 -4.15 -34.93
N THR A 268 -0.84 -3.09 -35.65
CA THR A 268 0.21 -2.17 -35.21
C THR A 268 -0.25 -0.76 -35.47
N TYR A 269 -0.10 0.08 -34.46
CA TYR A 269 -0.46 1.49 -34.44
C TYR A 269 0.80 2.32 -34.22
N THR A 270 1.14 3.21 -35.15
CA THR A 270 2.36 4.03 -35.08
C THR A 270 2.07 5.52 -35.22
N GLY A 271 2.62 6.31 -34.30
CA GLY A 271 2.54 7.77 -34.30
C GLY A 271 1.38 8.32 -33.47
N LYS A 272 0.83 9.48 -33.87
CA LYS A 272 -0.17 10.20 -33.10
C LYS A 272 -1.60 9.83 -33.51
N PHE A 273 -2.40 9.36 -32.56
CA PHE A 273 -3.82 9.06 -32.73
C PHE A 273 -4.68 9.90 -31.80
N ASN A 274 -5.89 10.22 -32.25
CA ASN A 274 -6.92 10.79 -31.39
C ASN A 274 -7.79 9.71 -30.77
N PHE A 275 -8.02 8.61 -31.49
CA PHE A 275 -8.84 7.50 -31.00
C PHE A 275 -8.41 6.20 -31.66
N ILE A 276 -8.15 5.17 -30.85
CA ILE A 276 -7.95 3.80 -31.30
C ILE A 276 -8.99 2.94 -30.57
N ILE A 277 -9.60 2.03 -31.31
CA ILE A 277 -10.40 0.93 -30.77
C ILE A 277 -9.82 -0.32 -31.40
N ASP A 278 -9.30 -1.25 -30.63
CA ASP A 278 -9.05 -2.60 -31.10
C ASP A 278 -10.09 -3.55 -30.50
N THR A 279 -10.41 -4.60 -31.26
CA THR A 279 -11.36 -5.64 -30.85
C THR A 279 -10.66 -6.93 -30.45
N GLY A 280 -9.37 -7.06 -30.79
CA GLY A 280 -8.47 -7.95 -30.08
C GLY A 280 -7.27 -8.47 -30.89
N GLY A 281 -6.47 -9.28 -30.21
CA GLY A 281 -5.24 -9.86 -30.76
C GLY A 281 -4.01 -9.21 -30.11
N ASP A 282 -2.85 -9.88 -30.15
CA ASP A 282 -1.64 -9.38 -29.50
C ASP A 282 -1.05 -8.18 -30.27
N ASP A 283 -1.42 -6.97 -29.90
CA ASP A 283 -1.21 -5.74 -30.64
C ASP A 283 0.03 -4.95 -30.22
N VAL A 284 0.39 -3.98 -31.06
CA VAL A 284 1.53 -3.09 -30.81
C VAL A 284 1.10 -1.64 -30.97
N TYR A 285 1.15 -0.89 -29.88
CA TYR A 285 0.86 0.53 -29.83
C TYR A 285 2.16 1.32 -29.66
N ASP A 286 2.76 1.76 -30.77
CA ASP A 286 3.93 2.66 -30.77
C ASP A 286 3.45 4.11 -30.91
N ILE A 287 3.00 4.68 -29.79
CA ILE A 287 2.30 5.94 -29.77
C ILE A 287 3.28 7.08 -29.53
N GLU A 288 3.24 8.08 -30.39
CA GLU A 288 4.00 9.30 -30.23
C GLU A 288 3.07 10.50 -30.03
N ASN A 289 3.47 11.42 -29.16
CA ASN A 289 2.87 12.76 -29.13
C ASN A 289 3.84 13.78 -29.73
N ASP A 290 3.29 14.81 -30.37
CA ASP A 290 4.03 15.76 -31.19
C ASP A 290 5.14 16.47 -30.39
N THR A 291 6.25 16.74 -31.10
CA THR A 291 7.46 17.42 -30.61
C THR A 291 7.19 18.78 -29.94
N GLU A 292 8.18 19.33 -29.23
CA GLU A 292 8.15 20.62 -28.49
C GLU A 292 7.44 21.80 -29.20
N LYS A 293 7.36 21.81 -30.53
CA LYS A 293 6.71 22.86 -31.32
C LYS A 293 5.18 22.84 -31.28
N ASP A 294 4.57 21.68 -31.03
CA ASP A 294 3.11 21.48 -31.05
C ASP A 294 2.57 20.85 -29.75
N LEU A 295 3.35 20.93 -28.67
CA LEU A 295 3.10 20.28 -27.37
C LEU A 295 1.67 20.38 -26.83
N PHE A 296 0.93 21.44 -27.13
CA PHE A 296 -0.41 21.66 -26.60
C PHE A 296 -1.55 21.40 -27.60
N LYS A 297 -1.24 21.19 -28.90
CA LYS A 297 -2.27 21.13 -29.94
C LYS A 297 -2.74 19.70 -30.19
N ASN A 298 -4.06 19.56 -30.26
CA ASN A 298 -4.72 18.30 -30.66
C ASN A 298 -4.25 17.10 -29.82
N ASN A 299 -4.19 17.28 -28.49
CA ASN A 299 -3.62 16.32 -27.56
C ASN A 299 -4.58 15.25 -27.04
N PHE A 300 -5.87 15.37 -27.35
CA PHE A 300 -6.83 14.35 -26.98
C PHE A 300 -6.40 13.02 -27.63
N ASN A 301 -6.25 12.00 -26.80
CA ASN A 301 -5.91 10.63 -27.20
C ASN A 301 -6.74 9.63 -26.38
N CYS A 302 -7.15 8.55 -27.02
CA CYS A 302 -7.89 7.47 -26.40
C CYS A 302 -7.50 6.16 -27.06
N ILE A 303 -7.26 5.12 -26.27
CA ILE A 303 -7.15 3.73 -26.72
C ILE A 303 -8.20 2.93 -25.97
N ILE A 304 -8.94 2.09 -26.69
CA ILE A 304 -9.80 1.06 -26.13
C ILE A 304 -9.31 -0.26 -26.73
N ASP A 305 -8.80 -1.15 -25.91
CA ASP A 305 -8.53 -2.54 -26.27
C ASP A 305 -9.53 -3.46 -25.55
N LEU A 306 -9.85 -4.60 -26.16
CA LEU A 306 -10.84 -5.54 -25.66
C LEU A 306 -10.30 -6.93 -25.37
N SER A 307 -9.12 -7.30 -25.87
CA SER A 307 -8.44 -8.57 -25.58
C SER A 307 -7.08 -8.66 -26.28
N GLY A 308 -6.06 -9.18 -25.63
CA GLY A 308 -4.78 -9.48 -26.28
C GLY A 308 -3.66 -9.43 -25.27
N ASN A 309 -2.47 -9.94 -25.61
CA ASN A 309 -1.28 -9.61 -24.82
C ASN A 309 -0.48 -8.55 -25.57
N ASP A 310 -0.68 -7.30 -25.16
CA ASP A 310 -0.39 -6.11 -25.92
C ASP A 310 0.86 -5.39 -25.46
N TYR A 311 1.44 -4.64 -26.39
CA TYR A 311 2.62 -3.85 -26.14
C TYR A 311 2.38 -2.37 -26.41
N TYR A 312 2.14 -1.62 -25.34
CA TYR A 312 1.96 -0.18 -25.35
C TYR A 312 3.28 0.53 -25.11
N THR A 313 3.71 1.37 -26.04
CA THR A 313 5.02 2.03 -25.97
C THR A 313 4.99 3.48 -26.43
N SER A 314 5.87 4.28 -25.83
CA SER A 314 6.14 5.63 -26.28
C SER A 314 7.50 6.13 -25.82
N ASN A 315 8.20 6.81 -26.72
CA ASN A 315 9.42 7.58 -26.40
C ASN A 315 9.15 9.08 -26.17
N SER A 316 7.89 9.50 -26.31
CA SER A 316 7.45 10.89 -26.15
C SER A 316 6.87 11.14 -24.75
N ASN A 317 7.07 12.35 -24.25
CA ASN A 317 6.35 12.80 -23.04
C ASN A 317 4.85 12.98 -23.38
N TYR A 318 3.97 12.96 -22.38
CA TYR A 318 2.53 13.26 -22.56
C TYR A 318 1.82 12.30 -23.51
N SER A 319 2.07 10.99 -23.35
CA SER A 319 1.58 9.92 -24.21
C SER A 319 1.07 8.74 -23.37
N LEU A 320 0.41 7.76 -23.99
CA LEU A 320 -0.18 6.58 -23.31
C LEU A 320 -1.02 6.97 -22.08
N ALA A 321 -2.20 7.56 -22.31
CA ALA A 321 -3.03 8.18 -21.28
C ALA A 321 -2.37 9.35 -20.51
N GLY A 322 -1.19 9.81 -20.95
CA GLY A 322 -0.58 11.05 -20.53
C GLY A 322 -1.22 12.28 -21.18
N SER A 323 -1.58 13.30 -20.39
CA SER A 323 -2.25 14.49 -20.92
C SER A 323 -1.67 15.82 -20.45
N VAL A 324 -1.76 16.82 -21.33
CA VAL A 324 -1.44 18.22 -21.02
C VAL A 324 -2.45 19.15 -21.69
N PHE A 325 -3.14 19.98 -20.88
CA PHE A 325 -4.28 20.80 -21.32
C PHE A 325 -5.34 20.02 -22.12
N SER A 326 -5.55 18.75 -21.77
CA SER A 326 -6.42 17.83 -22.49
C SER A 326 -6.80 16.62 -21.63
N SER A 327 -7.50 15.66 -22.23
CA SER A 327 -7.82 14.36 -21.69
C SER A 327 -7.07 13.28 -22.47
N GLY A 328 -6.54 12.26 -21.78
CA GLY A 328 -5.82 11.13 -22.36
C GLY A 328 -6.27 9.84 -21.68
N PHE A 329 -6.65 8.83 -22.47
CA PHE A 329 -7.31 7.63 -21.97
C PHE A 329 -6.73 6.34 -22.55
N ILE A 330 -6.62 5.32 -21.72
CA ILE A 330 -6.47 3.91 -22.10
C ILE A 330 -7.53 3.14 -21.29
N PHE A 331 -8.32 2.34 -21.99
CA PHE A 331 -9.21 1.36 -21.40
C PHE A 331 -8.85 0.01 -22.00
N ASP A 332 -8.22 -0.84 -21.19
CA ASP A 332 -7.95 -2.24 -21.51
C ASP A 332 -9.02 -3.12 -20.84
N LYS A 333 -9.18 -4.35 -21.31
CA LYS A 333 -10.18 -5.27 -20.79
C LYS A 333 -9.60 -6.61 -20.33
N GLU A 334 -8.73 -7.22 -21.12
CA GLU A 334 -8.13 -8.51 -20.77
C GLU A 334 -6.82 -8.73 -21.51
N GLY A 335 -5.78 -9.12 -20.77
CA GLY A 335 -4.48 -9.31 -21.38
C GLY A 335 -3.38 -9.44 -20.34
N ASP A 336 -2.28 -10.12 -20.64
CA ASP A 336 -1.04 -9.89 -19.87
C ASP A 336 -0.21 -8.84 -20.65
N ASP A 337 -0.37 -7.57 -20.30
CA ASP A 337 0.08 -6.43 -21.09
C ASP A 337 1.35 -5.77 -20.57
N THR A 338 2.01 -5.02 -21.46
CA THR A 338 3.13 -4.17 -21.08
C THR A 338 2.91 -2.74 -21.53
N TYR A 339 2.90 -1.84 -20.55
CA TYR A 339 2.79 -0.41 -20.72
C TYR A 339 4.12 0.28 -20.48
N LYS A 340 4.70 0.87 -21.52
CA LYS A 340 6.02 1.52 -21.46
C LYS A 340 5.97 2.98 -21.91
N GLY A 341 5.81 3.86 -20.94
CA GLY A 341 5.78 5.31 -21.14
C GLY A 341 7.08 6.02 -20.79
N LYS A 342 7.11 7.33 -21.06
CA LYS A 342 8.20 8.23 -20.64
C LYS A 342 7.76 9.11 -19.47
N ASN A 343 7.73 10.42 -19.65
CA ASN A 343 7.30 11.36 -18.61
C ASN A 343 5.87 11.80 -18.87
N VAL A 344 5.06 11.96 -17.82
CA VAL A 344 3.65 12.29 -17.96
C VAL A 344 2.93 11.26 -18.84
N SER A 345 2.87 10.02 -18.38
CA SER A 345 2.27 8.88 -19.06
C SER A 345 1.64 7.91 -18.06
N LEU A 346 0.87 6.95 -18.56
CA LEU A 346 0.19 5.93 -17.77
C LEU A 346 -0.80 6.55 -16.79
N GLY A 347 -1.82 7.22 -17.33
CA GLY A 347 -2.85 7.86 -16.53
C GLY A 347 -2.42 9.16 -15.85
N SER A 348 -1.36 9.84 -16.30
CA SER A 348 -0.89 11.11 -15.69
C SER A 348 -1.37 12.37 -16.42
N ALA A 349 -1.48 13.48 -15.70
CA ALA A 349 -1.95 14.75 -16.28
C ALA A 349 -1.32 16.03 -15.71
N ILE A 350 -1.11 17.01 -16.58
CA ILE A 350 -0.86 18.40 -16.20
C ILE A 350 -1.94 19.29 -16.82
N CYS A 351 -2.74 19.99 -16.01
CA CYS A 351 -3.87 20.79 -16.49
C CYS A 351 -4.91 19.97 -17.27
N GLY A 352 -5.11 18.71 -16.88
CA GLY A 352 -5.79 17.70 -17.69
C GLY A 352 -6.42 16.57 -16.88
N LEU A 353 -6.88 15.55 -17.60
CA LEU A 353 -7.28 14.26 -17.05
C LEU A 353 -6.50 13.14 -17.75
N GLY A 354 -5.82 12.30 -16.99
CA GLY A 354 -5.19 11.08 -17.46
C GLY A 354 -5.89 9.88 -16.84
N VAL A 355 -6.29 8.89 -17.64
CA VAL A 355 -6.90 7.65 -17.15
C VAL A 355 -6.24 6.47 -17.86
N LEU A 356 -5.66 5.56 -17.09
CA LEU A 356 -5.44 4.18 -17.52
C LEU A 356 -6.38 3.32 -16.68
N TYR A 357 -7.22 2.52 -17.33
CA TYR A 357 -8.12 1.58 -16.69
C TYR A 357 -7.89 0.21 -17.31
N ASP A 358 -7.39 -0.72 -16.52
CA ASP A 358 -7.22 -2.14 -16.85
C ASP A 358 -8.22 -2.97 -16.04
N GLU A 359 -8.84 -3.97 -16.65
CA GLU A 359 -9.82 -4.83 -15.96
C GLU A 359 -9.27 -6.17 -15.51
N ASN A 360 -8.22 -6.70 -16.16
CA ASN A 360 -7.75 -8.06 -15.89
C ASN A 360 -6.45 -8.38 -16.63
N GLY A 361 -5.43 -8.79 -15.89
CA GLY A 361 -4.18 -9.20 -16.50
C GLY A 361 -3.13 -9.65 -15.50
N ASN A 362 -1.89 -9.78 -15.93
CA ASN A 362 -0.73 -9.60 -15.05
C ASN A 362 0.21 -8.66 -15.80
N ASP A 363 0.20 -7.41 -15.38
CA ASP A 363 0.60 -6.30 -16.20
C ASP A 363 1.90 -5.68 -15.71
N THR A 364 2.62 -5.07 -16.66
CA THR A 364 3.82 -4.30 -16.36
C THR A 364 3.63 -2.85 -16.76
N TYR A 365 3.53 -1.98 -15.75
CA TYR A 365 3.44 -0.54 -15.90
C TYR A 365 4.79 0.12 -15.69
N GLN A 366 5.52 0.41 -16.77
CA GLN A 366 6.84 1.03 -16.72
C GLN A 366 6.83 2.45 -17.29
N ALA A 367 7.26 3.43 -16.49
CA ALA A 367 7.46 4.80 -16.95
C ALA A 367 8.61 5.51 -16.22
N ASN A 368 8.87 6.78 -16.55
CA ASN A 368 9.94 7.55 -15.95
C ASN A 368 9.42 8.49 -14.84
N GLN A 369 9.31 9.80 -15.13
CA GLN A 369 8.96 10.80 -14.14
C GLN A 369 7.52 11.30 -14.33
N PHE A 370 6.85 11.61 -13.22
CA PHE A 370 5.49 12.15 -13.29
C PHE A 370 4.53 11.24 -14.04
N SER A 371 4.58 9.96 -13.75
CA SER A 371 3.86 8.89 -14.45
C SER A 371 2.96 8.12 -13.49
N ILE A 372 2.21 7.13 -14.00
CA ILE A 372 1.45 6.17 -13.20
C ILE A 372 0.52 6.91 -12.22
N GLY A 373 -0.52 7.54 -12.76
CA GLY A 373 -1.52 8.26 -11.97
C GLY A 373 -0.97 9.53 -11.29
N ALA A 374 -0.06 10.27 -11.91
CA ALA A 374 0.48 11.53 -11.37
C ALA A 374 -0.28 12.77 -11.88
N ALA A 375 -0.44 13.81 -11.05
CA ALA A 375 -1.25 14.97 -11.42
C ALA A 375 -0.78 16.33 -10.91
N SER A 376 -1.04 17.38 -11.70
CA SER A 376 -0.98 18.80 -11.30
C SER A 376 -2.04 19.60 -12.05
N PHE A 377 -2.76 20.50 -11.35
CA PHE A 377 -3.91 21.25 -11.89
C PHE A 377 -4.93 20.35 -12.62
N GLY A 378 -5.17 19.15 -12.11
CA GLY A 378 -5.89 18.11 -12.84
C GLY A 378 -5.92 16.80 -12.07
N ILE A 379 -6.29 15.73 -12.78
CA ILE A 379 -6.41 14.40 -12.18
C ILE A 379 -5.64 13.40 -13.04
N GLY A 380 -4.89 12.54 -12.37
CA GLY A 380 -4.24 11.40 -12.98
C GLY A 380 -4.62 10.16 -12.19
N ILE A 381 -5.08 9.12 -12.89
CA ILE A 381 -5.46 7.86 -12.28
C ILE A 381 -5.02 6.68 -13.13
N LEU A 382 -4.44 5.68 -12.47
CA LEU A 382 -4.39 4.32 -12.95
C LEU A 382 -5.36 3.48 -12.11
N VAL A 383 -6.22 2.72 -12.76
CA VAL A 383 -7.08 1.73 -12.10
C VAL A 383 -6.73 0.37 -12.66
N ASP A 384 -6.31 -0.53 -11.79
CA ASP A 384 -6.18 -1.96 -12.07
C ASP A 384 -7.25 -2.69 -11.25
N ARG A 385 -7.78 -3.78 -11.77
CA ARG A 385 -8.87 -4.53 -11.13
C ARG A 385 -8.47 -5.92 -10.69
N ASN A 386 -7.47 -6.52 -11.31
CA ASN A 386 -7.11 -7.89 -11.05
C ASN A 386 -5.80 -8.23 -11.77
N GLY A 387 -4.80 -8.67 -11.01
CA GLY A 387 -3.60 -9.22 -11.60
C GLY A 387 -2.55 -9.60 -10.60
N ASN A 388 -1.30 -9.69 -11.03
CA ASN A 388 -0.15 -9.59 -10.14
C ASN A 388 0.83 -8.71 -10.88
N ASP A 389 0.81 -7.44 -10.52
CA ASP A 389 1.22 -6.36 -11.40
C ASP A 389 2.52 -5.74 -10.92
N VAL A 390 3.22 -5.12 -11.87
CA VAL A 390 4.52 -4.52 -11.61
C VAL A 390 4.51 -3.06 -12.05
N TYR A 391 4.51 -2.16 -11.07
CA TYR A 391 4.57 -0.73 -11.25
C TYR A 391 6.02 -0.24 -11.11
N ILE A 392 6.64 0.22 -12.20
CA ILE A 392 8.03 0.69 -12.24
C ILE A 392 8.08 2.15 -12.66
N ALA A 393 8.62 3.01 -11.80
CA ALA A 393 8.85 4.41 -12.12
C ALA A 393 10.14 4.97 -11.52
N ASN A 394 10.55 6.17 -11.93
CA ASN A 394 11.74 6.83 -11.37
C ASN A 394 11.40 7.77 -10.21
N SER A 395 10.55 8.77 -10.46
CA SER A 395 10.21 9.78 -9.44
C SER A 395 8.93 10.54 -9.74
N TYR A 396 8.34 11.18 -8.73
CA TYR A 396 7.08 11.93 -8.85
C TYR A 396 5.93 11.11 -9.42
N SER A 397 5.88 9.81 -9.15
CA SER A 397 5.05 8.83 -9.85
C SER A 397 4.24 7.99 -8.88
N GLN A 398 3.42 7.08 -9.39
CA GLN A 398 2.64 6.12 -8.58
C GLN A 398 1.71 6.85 -7.60
N GLY A 399 0.64 7.43 -8.13
CA GLY A 399 -0.35 8.15 -7.34
C GLY A 399 0.20 9.46 -6.75
N PHE A 400 0.94 10.24 -7.54
CA PHE A 400 1.59 11.46 -7.07
C PHE A 400 0.74 12.72 -7.30
N GLY A 401 0.60 13.56 -6.25
CA GLY A 401 -0.15 14.81 -6.32
C GLY A 401 0.71 16.07 -6.13
N MET A 402 0.84 16.87 -7.17
CA MET A 402 1.42 18.22 -7.08
C MET A 402 0.33 19.31 -6.99
N THR A 403 0.68 20.58 -6.79
CA THR A 403 -0.23 21.75 -6.75
C THR A 403 -1.51 21.58 -7.60
N GLU A 404 -2.67 21.69 -6.93
CA GLU A 404 -4.02 21.52 -7.51
C GLU A 404 -4.21 20.18 -8.28
N GLY A 405 -3.41 19.17 -7.98
CA GLY A 405 -3.45 17.85 -8.61
C GLY A 405 -3.95 16.79 -7.65
N VAL A 406 -4.74 15.85 -8.17
CA VAL A 406 -5.06 14.59 -7.48
C VAL A 406 -4.51 13.44 -8.31
N GLY A 407 -3.46 12.80 -7.80
CA GLY A 407 -2.87 11.61 -8.42
C GLY A 407 -3.26 10.36 -7.63
N ALA A 408 -3.64 9.28 -8.32
CA ALA A 408 -4.03 8.03 -7.69
C ALA A 408 -3.60 6.78 -8.47
N ILE A 409 -3.27 5.73 -7.73
CA ILE A 409 -3.45 4.34 -8.18
C ILE A 409 -4.65 3.79 -7.40
N ALA A 410 -5.54 3.08 -8.09
CA ALA A 410 -6.54 2.22 -7.46
C ALA A 410 -6.34 0.81 -7.97
N ASP A 411 -5.78 -0.06 -7.13
CA ASP A 411 -5.64 -1.48 -7.39
C ASP A 411 -6.65 -2.22 -6.51
N ASP A 412 -7.33 -3.23 -7.06
CA ASP A 412 -8.35 -3.98 -6.33
C ASP A 412 -7.84 -5.32 -5.82
N LYS A 413 -6.92 -5.99 -6.52
CA LYS A 413 -6.47 -7.36 -6.23
C LYS A 413 -5.15 -7.69 -6.93
N GLY A 414 -4.20 -8.26 -6.20
CA GLY A 414 -3.00 -8.84 -6.77
C GLY A 414 -1.91 -9.09 -5.74
N ASN A 415 -0.79 -9.65 -6.15
CA ASN A 415 0.43 -9.58 -5.32
C ASN A 415 1.41 -8.69 -6.08
N ASP A 416 1.35 -7.40 -5.75
CA ASP A 416 1.81 -6.35 -6.63
C ASP A 416 3.14 -5.77 -6.17
N ASN A 417 3.88 -5.23 -7.15
CA ASN A 417 5.21 -4.71 -6.93
C ASN A 417 5.27 -3.24 -7.32
N TYR A 418 5.28 -2.37 -6.32
CA TYR A 418 5.45 -0.93 -6.47
C TYR A 418 6.93 -0.57 -6.33
N LEU A 419 7.62 -0.46 -7.46
CA LEU A 419 9.07 -0.32 -7.54
C LEU A 419 9.48 1.07 -8.04
N ILE A 420 10.30 1.75 -7.23
CA ILE A 420 10.94 3.01 -7.63
C ILE A 420 12.43 2.82 -7.94
N ASP A 421 12.80 3.06 -9.20
CA ASP A 421 14.19 3.18 -9.70
C ASP A 421 14.61 4.66 -9.70
N ALA A 422 14.76 5.25 -8.51
CA ALA A 422 15.10 6.66 -8.37
C ALA A 422 16.50 6.97 -8.93
N ARG A 423 16.60 8.01 -9.77
CA ARG A 423 17.84 8.36 -10.50
C ARG A 423 18.45 9.70 -10.10
N SER A 424 17.75 10.47 -9.28
CA SER A 424 18.23 11.77 -8.79
C SER A 424 18.77 11.61 -7.38
N LEU A 425 20.08 11.83 -7.19
CA LEU A 425 20.70 11.76 -5.86
C LEU A 425 20.13 12.87 -4.96
N ASP A 426 19.90 12.56 -3.68
CA ASP A 426 19.52 13.56 -2.68
C ASP A 426 20.73 14.36 -2.20
N ILE A 427 21.22 15.19 -3.13
CA ILE A 427 22.43 15.98 -2.97
C ILE A 427 22.33 16.85 -1.72
N GLY A 428 23.33 16.74 -0.85
CA GLY A 428 23.47 17.54 0.36
C GLY A 428 22.97 16.86 1.63
N ARG A 429 22.23 15.74 1.55
CA ARG A 429 21.98 14.85 2.69
C ARG A 429 22.82 13.58 2.63
N TYR A 430 22.87 12.94 1.47
CA TYR A 430 23.53 11.64 1.27
C TYR A 430 24.36 11.61 -0.01
N GLU A 431 25.32 10.68 -0.07
CA GLU A 431 26.16 10.44 -1.25
C GLU A 431 25.69 9.21 -2.07
N ASP A 432 24.75 8.43 -1.52
CA ASP A 432 24.33 7.11 -1.99
C ASP A 432 22.81 6.85 -1.93
N HIS A 433 22.00 7.89 -1.71
CA HIS A 433 20.53 7.80 -1.67
C HIS A 433 19.83 8.79 -2.60
N TYR A 434 18.65 8.41 -3.10
CA TYR A 434 17.97 9.01 -4.23
C TYR A 434 16.54 9.48 -3.90
N VAL A 435 16.10 10.53 -4.60
CA VAL A 435 14.78 11.15 -4.44
C VAL A 435 13.73 10.39 -5.24
N SER A 436 12.73 9.85 -4.53
CA SER A 436 11.59 9.10 -5.07
C SER A 436 10.36 10.01 -5.27
N MET A 437 9.87 10.67 -4.22
CA MET A 437 8.63 11.48 -4.22
C MET A 437 7.44 10.74 -4.86
N SER A 438 7.25 9.46 -4.54
CA SER A 438 6.31 8.56 -5.22
C SER A 438 5.51 7.71 -4.23
N GLN A 439 4.56 6.92 -4.72
CA GLN A 439 3.71 6.03 -3.91
C GLN A 439 2.78 6.81 -2.98
N GLY A 440 1.75 7.41 -3.56
CA GLY A 440 0.75 8.17 -2.82
C GLY A 440 1.31 9.45 -2.21
N TYR A 441 2.26 10.11 -2.87
CA TYR A 441 2.99 11.25 -2.28
C TYR A 441 2.43 12.61 -2.70
N GLY A 442 2.30 13.54 -1.75
CA GLY A 442 1.85 14.93 -2.01
C GLY A 442 2.97 15.96 -1.96
N LEU A 443 3.10 16.85 -2.96
CA LEU A 443 4.20 17.84 -3.03
C LEU A 443 3.76 19.25 -3.42
N GLY A 444 4.14 20.25 -2.62
CA GLY A 444 4.02 21.68 -2.95
C GLY A 444 5.36 22.39 -3.22
N LEU A 445 5.32 23.47 -4.00
CA LEU A 445 6.48 24.32 -4.26
C LEU A 445 6.69 25.33 -3.13
N ARG A 446 7.56 24.99 -2.18
CA ARG A 446 7.91 25.87 -1.05
C ARG A 446 8.65 27.15 -1.49
N PRO A 447 8.32 28.34 -0.94
CA PRO A 447 7.22 28.64 -0.02
C PRO A 447 5.92 29.11 -0.71
N TYR A 448 5.80 28.98 -2.02
CA TYR A 448 4.84 29.74 -2.83
C TYR A 448 3.49 29.06 -3.05
N TYR A 449 3.49 27.77 -3.38
CA TYR A 449 2.31 27.03 -3.80
C TYR A 449 2.13 25.79 -2.96
N ALA A 450 0.90 25.55 -2.51
CA ALA A 450 0.55 24.33 -1.81
C ALA A 450 0.65 23.10 -2.71
N GLY A 451 0.71 21.92 -2.08
CA GLY A 451 0.77 20.65 -2.77
C GLY A 451 -0.58 20.14 -3.23
N GLY A 452 -0.54 18.96 -3.86
CA GLY A 452 -1.72 18.20 -4.26
C GLY A 452 -2.04 17.08 -3.28
N ILE A 453 -2.86 16.16 -3.74
CA ILE A 453 -3.24 14.92 -3.05
C ILE A 453 -2.68 13.75 -3.86
N GLY A 454 -1.80 12.95 -3.25
CA GLY A 454 -1.33 11.69 -3.81
C GLY A 454 -1.95 10.50 -3.07
N LEU A 455 -2.39 9.48 -3.79
CA LEU A 455 -3.09 8.30 -3.23
C LEU A 455 -2.56 6.99 -3.84
N ILE A 456 -2.38 5.97 -3.00
CA ILE A 456 -2.56 4.57 -3.40
C ILE A 456 -3.78 4.04 -2.65
N ILE A 457 -4.70 3.45 -3.41
CA ILE A 457 -5.90 2.78 -2.91
C ILE A 457 -5.73 1.32 -3.30
N GLU A 458 -5.32 0.49 -2.37
CA GLU A 458 -5.04 -0.92 -2.60
C GLU A 458 -6.19 -1.77 -2.00
N GLY A 459 -6.45 -2.92 -2.61
CA GLY A 459 -7.44 -3.92 -2.23
C GLY A 459 -6.88 -5.17 -1.55
N GLU A 460 -6.66 -6.25 -2.30
CA GLU A 460 -6.33 -7.55 -1.71
C GLU A 460 -5.03 -8.13 -2.30
N GLY A 461 -4.08 -8.48 -1.42
CA GLY A 461 -3.04 -9.45 -1.67
C GLY A 461 -1.69 -9.01 -1.10
N ASN A 462 -0.60 -9.75 -1.38
CA ASN A 462 0.66 -9.52 -0.66
C ASN A 462 1.62 -8.66 -1.49
N ASP A 463 1.73 -7.40 -1.10
CA ASP A 463 2.34 -6.37 -1.90
C ASP A 463 3.72 -5.97 -1.42
N PHE A 464 4.50 -5.45 -2.35
CA PHE A 464 5.83 -4.92 -2.10
C PHE A 464 5.95 -3.48 -2.55
N TYR A 465 6.06 -2.58 -1.57
CA TYR A 465 6.29 -1.16 -1.76
C TYR A 465 7.77 -0.84 -1.54
N SER A 466 8.46 -0.36 -2.57
CA SER A 466 9.87 0.01 -2.48
C SER A 466 10.13 1.43 -2.97
N THR A 467 10.57 2.29 -2.05
CA THR A 467 11.07 3.64 -2.32
C THR A 467 12.44 3.86 -1.66
N ASP A 468 13.10 4.97 -1.96
CA ASP A 468 14.29 5.42 -1.26
C ASP A 468 13.95 6.61 -0.35
N ILE A 469 14.19 7.85 -0.79
CA ILE A 469 13.83 9.06 -0.02
C ILE A 469 12.53 9.67 -0.56
N PHE A 470 11.60 9.98 0.35
CA PHE A 470 10.27 10.52 0.09
C PHE A 470 9.35 9.54 -0.62
N GLY A 471 8.47 8.87 0.13
CA GLY A 471 7.48 8.00 -0.49
C GLY A 471 6.41 7.48 0.46
N GLN A 472 5.68 6.47 0.03
CA GLN A 472 4.77 5.66 0.84
C GLN A 472 3.80 6.49 1.70
N GLY A 473 2.90 7.23 1.05
CA GLY A 473 1.89 8.03 1.73
C GLY A 473 2.46 9.26 2.44
N GLY A 474 3.70 9.66 2.17
CA GLY A 474 4.31 10.87 2.70
C GLY A 474 3.86 12.15 1.99
N ALA A 475 4.15 13.31 2.57
CA ALA A 475 3.89 14.59 1.91
C ALA A 475 4.84 15.71 2.32
N TYR A 476 5.04 16.66 1.41
CA TYR A 476 5.90 17.83 1.58
C TYR A 476 5.19 19.13 1.17
N TRP A 477 5.20 20.13 2.06
CA TRP A 477 4.70 21.49 1.82
C TRP A 477 3.22 21.61 1.40
N TYR A 478 2.31 21.67 2.39
CA TYR A 478 0.86 21.79 2.17
C TYR A 478 0.29 20.76 1.19
N GLY A 479 0.92 19.59 1.08
CA GLY A 479 0.43 18.44 0.36
C GLY A 479 -0.23 17.43 1.29
N LEU A 480 -0.95 16.48 0.69
CA LEU A 480 -1.50 15.31 1.34
C LEU A 480 -1.04 14.07 0.58
N GLY A 481 -0.48 13.10 1.30
CA GLY A 481 -0.15 11.78 0.79
C GLY A 481 -0.90 10.72 1.58
N CYS A 482 -1.31 9.65 0.91
CA CYS A 482 -2.06 8.56 1.50
C CYS A 482 -1.76 7.22 0.82
N ILE A 483 -1.52 6.18 1.62
CA ILE A 483 -1.74 4.79 1.22
C ILE A 483 -2.86 4.24 2.09
N ALA A 484 -3.84 3.57 1.47
CA ALA A 484 -4.86 2.81 2.16
C ALA A 484 -4.89 1.41 1.55
N ASP A 485 -4.36 0.44 2.27
CA ASP A 485 -4.17 -0.97 1.89
C ASP A 485 -5.14 -1.84 2.69
N LYS A 486 -5.90 -2.70 2.02
CA LYS A 486 -7.09 -3.33 2.63
C LYS A 486 -6.82 -4.68 3.24
N SER A 487 -5.94 -5.47 2.64
CA SER A 487 -5.56 -6.76 3.18
C SER A 487 -4.38 -7.36 2.44
N GLY A 488 -3.46 -7.98 3.17
CA GLY A 488 -2.30 -8.58 2.55
C GLY A 488 -1.33 -9.20 3.54
N ASN A 489 -0.07 -9.31 3.17
CA ASN A 489 1.04 -9.49 4.11
C ASN A 489 2.18 -8.71 3.49
N ASP A 490 2.15 -7.42 3.77
CA ASP A 490 2.72 -6.41 2.91
C ASP A 490 4.09 -5.98 3.40
N LYS A 491 4.86 -5.44 2.46
CA LYS A 491 6.24 -5.05 2.72
C LYS A 491 6.42 -3.62 2.28
N TYR A 492 6.50 -2.74 3.27
CA TYR A 492 6.81 -1.35 3.11
C TYR A 492 8.30 -1.14 3.35
N ASN A 493 9.07 -0.99 2.27
CA ASN A 493 10.50 -0.73 2.32
C ASN A 493 10.81 0.68 1.81
N SER A 494 11.39 1.50 2.68
CA SER A 494 11.85 2.84 2.32
C SER A 494 13.12 3.19 3.07
N TYR A 495 13.84 4.24 2.66
CA TYR A 495 14.95 4.76 3.44
C TYR A 495 14.49 5.88 4.37
N GLN A 496 13.95 6.98 3.86
CA GLN A 496 13.62 8.13 4.70
C GLN A 496 12.42 8.93 4.20
N TYR A 497 11.72 9.60 5.12
CA TYR A 497 10.57 10.47 4.80
C TYR A 497 9.40 9.72 4.17
N ALA A 498 9.03 8.58 4.76
CA ALA A 498 8.07 7.65 4.17
C ALA A 498 7.08 7.06 5.19
N GLN A 499 6.18 6.19 4.75
CA GLN A 499 5.27 5.43 5.61
C GLN A 499 4.38 6.36 6.45
N GLY A 500 3.64 7.23 5.76
CA GLY A 500 2.74 8.20 6.39
C GLY A 500 3.47 9.37 7.07
N ALA A 501 4.60 9.83 6.53
CA ALA A 501 5.34 10.97 7.09
C ALA A 501 4.85 12.33 6.55
N GLY A 502 4.48 13.25 7.45
CA GLY A 502 4.09 14.62 7.09
C GLY A 502 5.22 15.62 7.30
N ILE A 503 5.64 16.33 6.24
CA ILE A 503 6.85 17.17 6.25
C ILE A 503 6.54 18.62 5.85
N HIS A 504 6.96 19.57 6.69
CA HIS A 504 6.80 21.01 6.46
C HIS A 504 5.35 21.41 6.15
N LEU A 505 4.48 21.44 7.16
CA LEU A 505 3.07 21.83 6.98
C LEU A 505 2.33 20.93 5.97
N ALA A 506 2.62 19.63 5.97
CA ALA A 506 1.97 18.64 5.11
C ALA A 506 1.46 17.45 5.92
N ILE A 507 0.62 16.64 5.29
CA ILE A 507 -0.08 15.52 5.91
C ILE A 507 0.35 14.23 5.20
N GLY A 508 1.01 13.33 5.91
CA GLY A 508 1.32 11.99 5.40
C GLY A 508 0.51 10.95 6.15
N LEU A 509 -0.10 10.02 5.41
CA LEU A 509 -1.00 9.00 5.92
C LEU A 509 -0.65 7.63 5.33
N LEU A 510 -0.63 6.61 6.18
CA LEU A 510 -0.60 5.20 5.77
C LEU A 510 -1.58 4.46 6.66
N LYS A 511 -2.50 3.71 6.06
CA LYS A 511 -3.35 2.77 6.79
C LYS A 511 -3.34 1.41 6.14
N ASP A 512 -3.05 0.41 6.95
CA ASP A 512 -3.16 -1.01 6.62
C ASP A 512 -4.28 -1.62 7.49
N TYR A 513 -5.16 -2.41 6.90
CA TYR A 513 -6.37 -2.92 7.56
C TYR A 513 -6.28 -4.38 8.02
N ASP A 514 -5.39 -5.17 7.44
CA ASP A 514 -5.28 -6.61 7.72
C ASP A 514 -4.03 -7.19 7.07
N GLY A 515 -3.12 -7.79 7.84
CA GLY A 515 -1.99 -8.45 7.23
C GLY A 515 -0.95 -8.86 8.24
N TRP A 516 0.11 -9.54 7.84
CA TRP A 516 1.30 -9.69 8.68
C TRP A 516 2.43 -8.94 8.02
N ASP A 517 2.57 -7.68 8.40
CA ASP A 517 3.20 -6.67 7.58
C ASP A 517 4.60 -6.33 8.09
N PHE A 518 5.42 -5.83 7.17
CA PHE A 518 6.81 -5.49 7.43
C PHE A 518 7.07 -4.05 7.02
N TYR A 519 7.21 -3.18 8.01
CA TYR A 519 7.55 -1.78 7.83
C TYR A 519 9.03 -1.56 8.11
N THR A 520 9.82 -1.25 7.08
CA THR A 520 11.26 -0.98 7.20
C THR A 520 11.58 0.44 6.73
N SER A 521 12.28 1.19 7.57
CA SER A 521 12.81 2.52 7.26
C SER A 521 14.10 2.86 8.01
N ASP A 522 14.82 3.91 7.59
CA ASP A 522 15.86 4.55 8.39
C ASP A 522 15.24 5.61 9.30
N GLY A 523 14.67 6.69 8.77
CA GLY A 523 14.10 7.70 9.65
C GLY A 523 13.06 8.62 9.09
N VAL A 524 12.52 9.48 9.95
CA VAL A 524 11.42 10.40 9.62
C VAL A 524 10.28 9.64 8.92
N SER A 525 9.92 8.48 9.45
CA SER A 525 8.98 7.54 8.82
C SER A 525 8.01 6.94 9.84
N GLN A 526 7.11 6.06 9.41
CA GLN A 526 6.17 5.34 10.28
C GLN A 526 5.33 6.30 11.13
N GLY A 527 4.58 7.15 10.44
CA GLY A 527 3.71 8.15 11.06
C GLY A 527 4.47 9.33 11.66
N CYS A 528 5.66 9.67 11.15
CA CYS A 528 6.44 10.80 11.69
C CYS A 528 5.88 12.15 11.24
N GLY A 529 5.71 13.09 12.18
CA GLY A 529 5.45 14.49 11.88
C GLY A 529 6.72 15.35 11.96
N HIS A 530 7.04 16.08 10.89
CA HIS A 530 8.22 16.94 10.81
C HIS A 530 7.89 18.39 10.43
N ASP A 531 8.41 19.35 11.20
CA ASP A 531 8.32 20.79 10.91
C ASP A 531 6.87 21.28 10.67
N PHE A 532 6.03 21.17 11.71
CA PHE A 532 4.58 21.41 11.64
C PHE A 532 3.80 20.49 10.69
N GLY A 533 4.41 19.41 10.18
CA GLY A 533 3.69 18.36 9.47
C GLY A 533 2.99 17.39 10.42
N PHE A 534 1.97 16.70 9.91
CA PHE A 534 1.26 15.63 10.59
C PHE A 534 1.50 14.30 9.89
N GLY A 535 2.02 13.32 10.61
CA GLY A 535 2.19 11.95 10.14
C GLY A 535 1.30 10.98 10.90
N LEU A 536 0.68 10.05 10.18
CA LEU A 536 -0.10 8.95 10.75
C LEU A 536 0.25 7.65 10.02
N LEU A 537 0.70 6.66 10.77
CA LEU A 537 0.67 5.26 10.38
C LEU A 537 -0.36 4.57 11.26
N TYR A 538 -1.30 3.88 10.63
CA TYR A 538 -2.35 3.15 11.31
C TYR A 538 -2.45 1.71 10.80
N ASP A 539 -2.00 0.77 11.62
CA ASP A 539 -2.18 -0.67 11.39
C ASP A 539 -3.38 -1.18 12.20
N VAL A 540 -4.25 -1.99 11.60
CA VAL A 540 -5.49 -2.46 12.24
C VAL A 540 -5.37 -3.88 12.76
N LYS A 541 -4.81 -4.81 11.98
CA LYS A 541 -4.70 -6.22 12.38
C LYS A 541 -3.45 -6.82 11.81
N GLY A 542 -2.74 -7.57 12.64
CA GLY A 542 -1.67 -8.38 12.13
C GLY A 542 -0.81 -9.04 13.18
N ASN A 543 0.40 -9.42 12.79
CA ASN A 543 1.49 -9.74 13.73
C ASN A 543 2.72 -9.12 13.08
N ASP A 544 2.85 -7.82 13.24
CA ASP A 544 3.55 -6.93 12.33
C ASP A 544 4.94 -6.63 12.83
N ASN A 545 5.81 -6.18 11.91
CA ASN A 545 7.21 -5.90 12.22
C ASN A 545 7.56 -4.50 11.77
N PHE A 546 7.74 -3.62 12.74
CA PHE A 546 8.15 -2.23 12.57
C PHE A 546 9.64 -2.09 12.87
N SER A 547 10.46 -1.89 11.83
CA SER A 547 11.89 -1.62 11.93
C SER A 547 12.24 -0.22 11.45
N ALA A 548 12.85 0.58 12.32
CA ALA A 548 13.35 1.92 12.00
C ALA A 548 14.77 2.16 12.54
N TYR A 549 15.51 3.14 12.01
CA TYR A 549 16.72 3.65 12.64
C TYR A 549 16.39 4.71 13.71
N SER A 550 15.77 5.83 13.31
CA SER A 550 15.48 6.99 14.19
C SER A 550 14.21 7.75 13.78
N LEU A 551 13.73 8.69 14.61
CA LEU A 551 12.64 9.63 14.26
C LEU A 551 11.44 8.97 13.56
N SER A 552 10.99 7.84 14.08
CA SER A 552 9.93 7.02 13.50
C SER A 552 9.05 6.44 14.60
N GLN A 553 8.05 5.63 14.23
CA GLN A 553 7.11 5.01 15.17
C GLN A 553 6.33 6.09 15.94
N GLY A 554 5.64 6.96 15.20
CA GLY A 554 4.83 8.04 15.76
C GLY A 554 5.62 9.21 16.34
N ALA A 555 6.86 9.41 15.91
CA ALA A 555 7.68 10.53 16.40
C ALA A 555 7.23 11.88 15.81
N GLY A 556 7.17 12.91 16.64
CA GLY A 556 7.11 14.31 16.24
C GLY A 556 8.47 15.00 16.40
N ASN A 557 8.89 15.79 15.41
CA ASN A 557 10.08 16.63 15.50
C ASN A 557 9.82 18.01 14.89
N ALA A 558 10.47 19.03 15.47
CA ALA A 558 10.41 20.39 14.96
C ALA A 558 8.97 20.91 14.89
N ASN A 559 8.16 20.62 15.91
CA ASN A 559 6.74 21.03 16.01
C ASN A 559 5.78 20.22 15.13
N GLY A 560 6.26 19.14 14.51
CA GLY A 560 5.40 18.16 13.86
C GLY A 560 4.61 17.33 14.87
N ILE A 561 3.60 16.65 14.38
CA ILE A 561 2.75 15.73 15.14
C ILE A 561 2.87 14.36 14.48
N GLY A 562 3.38 13.37 15.20
CA GLY A 562 3.46 12.00 14.73
C GLY A 562 2.54 11.07 15.52
N ILE A 563 1.90 10.15 14.83
CA ILE A 563 1.08 9.09 15.41
C ILE A 563 1.42 7.76 14.72
N LEU A 564 1.82 6.77 15.50
CA LEU A 564 1.69 5.37 15.13
C LEU A 564 0.57 4.80 16.00
N PHE A 565 -0.39 4.16 15.35
CA PHE A 565 -1.42 3.38 16.02
C PHE A 565 -1.41 1.98 15.42
N ASP A 566 -1.15 0.97 16.24
CA ASP A 566 -1.38 -0.43 15.95
C ASP A 566 -2.56 -0.93 16.81
N GLU A 567 -3.63 -1.44 16.17
CA GLU A 567 -4.86 -1.81 16.87
C GLU A 567 -4.85 -3.23 17.42
N SER A 568 -4.27 -4.21 16.71
CA SER A 568 -4.22 -5.57 17.21
C SER A 568 -3.16 -6.45 16.58
N GLY A 569 -2.50 -7.26 17.40
CA GLY A 569 -1.57 -8.23 16.90
C GLY A 569 -0.65 -8.80 17.95
N ARG A 570 0.45 -9.35 17.48
CA ARG A 570 1.60 -9.69 18.32
C ARG A 570 2.83 -9.20 17.60
N ASP A 571 3.27 -8.02 17.98
CA ASP A 571 3.99 -7.14 17.08
C ASP A 571 5.44 -6.95 17.51
N GLY A 572 6.25 -6.53 16.56
CA GLY A 572 7.70 -6.40 16.69
C GLY A 572 8.16 -4.98 16.43
N TYR A 573 8.61 -4.27 17.46
CA TYR A 573 9.08 -2.89 17.38
C TYR A 573 10.60 -2.77 17.56
N LEU A 574 11.29 -2.63 16.45
CA LEU A 574 12.74 -2.49 16.35
C LEU A 574 13.14 -1.04 16.06
N ASN A 575 14.00 -0.46 16.89
CA ASN A 575 14.64 0.81 16.60
C ASN A 575 16.12 0.83 17.03
N LYS A 576 16.97 1.46 16.23
CA LYS A 576 18.41 1.59 16.52
C LYS A 576 18.74 2.82 17.37
N GLU A 577 17.91 3.85 17.32
CA GLU A 577 18.01 5.06 18.14
C GLU A 577 16.74 5.24 18.99
N PRO A 578 16.57 4.48 20.10
CA PRO A 578 15.35 4.49 20.89
C PRO A 578 15.05 5.83 21.57
N SER A 579 16.00 6.77 21.59
CA SER A 579 15.89 8.06 22.27
C SER A 579 15.01 9.07 21.53
N ASN A 580 14.71 8.82 20.24
CA ASN A 580 13.93 9.71 19.39
C ASN A 580 12.85 9.01 18.55
N THR A 581 12.45 7.80 18.94
CA THR A 581 11.35 7.01 18.33
C THR A 581 10.24 6.74 19.36
N ARG A 582 9.22 5.96 18.98
CA ARG A 582 8.13 5.49 19.86
C ARG A 582 7.43 6.63 20.56
N GLY A 583 6.78 7.47 19.76
CA GLY A 583 6.03 8.60 20.28
C GLY A 583 6.92 9.71 20.83
N TYR A 584 8.13 9.89 20.31
CA TYR A 584 9.02 10.97 20.71
C TYR A 584 8.49 12.35 20.31
N GLY A 585 8.73 13.37 21.13
CA GLY A 585 8.48 14.79 20.82
C GLY A 585 9.51 15.74 21.45
N ASN A 586 10.05 16.69 20.67
CA ASN A 586 11.01 17.69 21.16
C ASN A 586 10.48 19.13 21.11
N SER A 587 11.22 20.04 21.75
CA SER A 587 11.07 21.47 21.50
C SER A 587 11.99 21.86 20.40
N ARG A 588 11.48 22.68 19.47
CA ARG A 588 12.32 23.34 18.50
C ARG A 588 11.69 24.64 18.06
N ARG A 589 12.51 25.66 17.84
CA ARG A 589 12.06 26.95 17.29
C ARG A 589 10.88 27.54 18.10
N GLU A 590 10.94 27.43 19.43
CA GLU A 590 9.97 27.99 20.38
C GLU A 590 8.58 27.30 20.44
N PHE A 591 8.38 26.20 19.72
CA PHE A 591 7.20 25.33 19.88
C PHE A 591 7.61 23.91 20.29
N GLY A 592 6.63 23.07 20.63
CA GLY A 592 6.81 21.64 20.91
C GLY A 592 6.21 20.79 19.81
N SER A 593 6.83 19.66 19.49
CA SER A 593 6.24 18.58 18.66
C SER A 593 5.58 17.53 19.54
N LEU A 594 4.50 16.94 19.06
CA LEU A 594 3.78 15.85 19.71
C LEU A 594 4.14 14.52 19.05
N GLY A 595 4.51 13.52 19.85
CA GLY A 595 4.67 12.15 19.38
C GLY A 595 3.77 11.22 20.16
N ILE A 596 3.08 10.33 19.45
CA ILE A 596 2.16 9.35 20.02
C ILE A 596 2.49 8.00 19.41
N PHE A 597 2.89 7.08 20.26
CA PHE A 597 2.95 5.66 19.92
C PHE A 597 1.86 4.96 20.72
N LEU A 598 1.00 4.25 20.00
CA LEU A 598 -0.07 3.47 20.59
C LEU A 598 -0.07 2.07 19.97
N ASP A 599 0.18 1.08 20.81
CA ASP A 599 -0.14 -0.32 20.56
C ASP A 599 -1.34 -0.67 21.46
N ALA A 600 -2.41 -1.20 20.89
CA ALA A 600 -3.67 -1.39 21.61
C ALA A 600 -3.89 -2.78 22.19
N SER A 601 -3.22 -3.81 21.69
CA SER A 601 -3.38 -5.19 22.17
C SER A 601 -2.27 -6.09 21.62
N GLY A 602 -1.76 -7.00 22.45
CA GLY A 602 -0.79 -7.98 21.99
C GLY A 602 0.08 -8.54 23.11
N GLU A 603 1.08 -9.34 22.73
CA GLU A 603 2.21 -9.70 23.60
C GLU A 603 3.50 -9.41 22.84
N ASP A 604 3.92 -8.15 22.93
CA ASP A 604 4.73 -7.56 21.88
C ASP A 604 6.22 -7.59 22.19
N PHE A 605 7.01 -7.54 21.13
CA PHE A 605 8.45 -7.54 21.20
C PHE A 605 8.98 -6.13 20.97
N TYR A 606 9.80 -5.65 21.90
CA TYR A 606 10.52 -4.39 21.74
C TYR A 606 12.02 -4.62 21.76
N SER A 607 12.73 -3.92 20.87
CA SER A 607 14.20 -3.84 20.86
C SER A 607 14.81 -3.39 22.21
N VAL A 608 14.05 -2.64 23.01
CA VAL A 608 14.35 -2.35 24.42
C VAL A 608 13.43 -3.17 25.31
N GLY A 609 13.98 -4.10 26.08
CA GLY A 609 13.18 -4.99 26.94
C GLY A 609 12.40 -4.27 28.04
N GLY A 610 11.25 -4.83 28.42
CA GLY A 610 10.39 -4.31 29.49
C GLY A 610 9.48 -3.15 29.07
N MET A 611 9.21 -3.03 27.77
CA MET A 611 8.33 -2.01 27.19
C MET A 611 6.94 -2.56 26.83
N ASP A 612 6.78 -3.88 26.83
CA ASP A 612 5.50 -4.57 26.69
C ASP A 612 4.57 -4.22 27.86
N SER A 613 3.31 -3.89 27.55
CA SER A 613 2.26 -3.55 28.50
C SER A 613 2.60 -2.34 29.38
N VAL A 614 3.30 -1.35 28.83
CA VAL A 614 3.77 -0.16 29.53
C VAL A 614 3.26 1.12 28.87
N ILE A 615 2.81 2.04 29.73
CA ILE A 615 2.66 3.46 29.38
C ILE A 615 3.83 4.28 29.93
N SER A 616 4.47 5.07 29.06
CA SER A 616 5.62 5.88 29.44
C SER A 616 5.68 7.20 28.68
N ASN A 617 6.31 8.20 29.30
CA ASN A 617 6.63 9.45 28.62
C ASN A 617 7.92 9.26 27.81
N SER A 618 7.79 9.13 26.50
CA SER A 618 8.95 9.00 25.60
C SER A 618 9.81 10.26 25.57
N SER A 619 9.22 11.43 25.86
CA SER A 619 9.92 12.71 25.94
C SER A 619 9.08 13.81 26.62
N MET A 620 9.50 15.08 26.52
CA MET A 620 8.78 16.23 27.08
C MET A 620 7.37 16.44 26.49
N TRP A 621 7.11 16.00 25.26
CA TRP A 621 5.80 16.09 24.60
C TRP A 621 5.41 14.78 23.91
N GLY A 622 6.12 13.71 24.23
CA GLY A 622 5.91 12.39 23.67
C GLY A 622 5.28 11.43 24.66
N VAL A 623 4.49 10.48 24.16
CA VAL A 623 3.92 9.37 24.93
C VAL A 623 3.97 8.07 24.13
N MET A 624 4.36 6.99 24.81
CA MET A 624 4.23 5.62 24.35
C MET A 624 3.20 4.95 25.27
N ASN A 625 2.20 4.30 24.67
CA ASN A 625 1.27 3.45 25.37
C ASN A 625 1.19 2.11 24.64
N ASP A 626 1.73 1.08 25.28
CA ASP A 626 1.39 -0.30 24.96
C ASP A 626 0.26 -0.71 25.92
N TYR A 627 -0.94 -0.83 25.36
CA TYR A 627 -2.16 -1.07 26.09
C TYR A 627 -2.45 -2.56 26.13
N TYR A 628 -2.54 -3.12 27.34
CA TYR A 628 -2.78 -4.55 27.52
C TYR A 628 -4.25 -4.93 27.34
N LEU A 629 -4.78 -4.86 26.11
CA LEU A 629 -5.95 -5.66 25.73
C LEU A 629 -5.46 -7.05 25.37
N LYS A 630 -6.03 -8.06 26.03
CA LYS A 630 -5.71 -9.44 25.71
C LYS A 630 -6.51 -9.85 24.48
N ASP A 631 -5.82 -10.14 23.40
CA ASP A 631 -6.47 -10.66 22.22
C ASP A 631 -7.12 -12.03 22.44
N ASN A 632 -8.17 -12.28 21.64
CA ASN A 632 -8.63 -13.64 21.44
C ASN A 632 -7.45 -14.42 20.84
N SER A 633 -7.24 -15.66 21.30
CA SER A 633 -6.12 -16.50 20.84
C SER A 633 -6.04 -16.50 19.30
N SER A 634 -5.08 -15.75 18.74
CA SER A 634 -4.81 -15.73 17.33
C SER A 634 -4.13 -17.05 16.96
N VAL A 635 -4.54 -17.61 15.83
CA VAL A 635 -3.89 -18.78 15.28
C VAL A 635 -2.68 -18.27 14.49
N PRO A 636 -1.44 -18.63 14.83
CA PRO A 636 -0.28 -18.18 14.06
C PRO A 636 -0.46 -18.53 12.58
N SER A 637 -0.31 -17.55 11.68
CA SER A 637 -0.13 -17.81 10.25
C SER A 637 1.04 -18.80 10.07
N GLY A 638 0.79 -19.78 9.22
CA GLY A 638 1.53 -21.04 9.17
C GLY A 638 0.73 -22.26 9.63
N THR A 639 -0.48 -22.11 10.20
CA THR A 639 -1.40 -23.25 10.38
C THR A 639 -2.13 -23.68 9.11
N ASN A 640 -1.84 -23.06 7.96
CA ASN A 640 -2.60 -23.16 6.71
C ASN A 640 -2.70 -24.57 6.08
N TYR A 641 -2.39 -25.66 6.79
CA TYR A 641 -2.95 -26.98 6.47
C TYR A 641 -2.87 -27.98 7.65
N LYS A 642 -3.18 -27.61 8.91
CA LYS A 642 -3.27 -28.62 9.98
C LYS A 642 -4.51 -29.51 9.79
N VAL A 643 -4.31 -30.79 9.51
CA VAL A 643 -5.40 -31.75 9.31
C VAL A 643 -6.18 -31.93 10.62
N PRO A 644 -7.50 -31.71 10.63
CA PRO A 644 -8.32 -31.84 11.83
C PRO A 644 -8.17 -33.21 12.47
N LEU A 645 -8.05 -33.26 13.80
CA LEU A 645 -7.95 -34.48 14.58
C LEU A 645 -9.33 -34.91 15.09
N ASP A 646 -9.75 -36.12 14.75
CA ASP A 646 -10.89 -36.74 15.43
C ASP A 646 -10.42 -37.33 16.77
N SER A 647 -10.51 -36.50 17.82
CA SER A 647 -10.12 -36.87 19.18
C SER A 647 -11.16 -37.71 19.93
N ASN A 648 -12.36 -37.88 19.37
CA ASN A 648 -13.45 -38.66 19.94
C ASN A 648 -13.38 -40.14 19.58
N ARG A 649 -12.65 -40.48 18.51
CA ARG A 649 -12.35 -41.87 18.14
C ARG A 649 -11.27 -42.45 19.04
N ASN A 650 -11.49 -43.68 19.53
CA ASN A 650 -10.45 -44.49 20.15
C ASN A 650 -9.63 -45.19 19.07
N TYR A 651 -8.31 -45.08 19.15
CA TYR A 651 -7.39 -45.72 18.22
C TYR A 651 -6.60 -46.82 18.93
N THR A 652 -6.02 -47.72 18.14
CA THR A 652 -5.12 -48.78 18.64
C THR A 652 -3.74 -48.22 18.98
N SER A 653 -2.94 -48.95 19.79
CA SER A 653 -1.54 -48.57 20.06
C SER A 653 -0.70 -48.44 18.78
N GLU A 654 -1.06 -49.17 17.73
CA GLU A 654 -0.41 -49.07 16.42
C GLU A 654 -0.75 -47.79 15.68
N GLU A 655 -2.03 -47.44 15.63
CA GLU A 655 -2.47 -46.17 15.06
C GLU A 655 -1.88 -44.99 15.83
N TYR A 656 -1.86 -45.03 17.17
CA TYR A 656 -1.20 -43.99 17.98
C TYR A 656 0.30 -43.89 17.73
N PHE A 657 0.98 -45.03 17.51
CA PHE A 657 2.40 -45.04 17.15
C PHE A 657 2.64 -44.49 15.74
N ILE A 658 1.74 -44.76 14.79
CA ILE A 658 1.77 -44.16 13.45
C ILE A 658 1.57 -42.64 13.51
N MET A 659 0.63 -42.18 14.34
CA MET A 659 0.43 -40.77 14.61
C MET A 659 1.71 -40.14 15.17
N ALA A 660 2.26 -40.69 16.26
CA ALA A 660 3.45 -40.17 16.94
C ALA A 660 4.71 -40.10 16.04
N LYS A 661 4.88 -41.05 15.10
CA LYS A 661 6.01 -41.05 14.17
C LYS A 661 5.84 -40.11 12.97
N THR A 662 4.67 -39.48 12.81
CA THR A 662 4.38 -38.59 11.67
C THR A 662 5.08 -37.26 11.86
N ILE A 663 5.95 -36.87 10.93
CA ILE A 663 6.75 -35.62 10.99
C ILE A 663 6.27 -34.53 10.01
N GLU A 664 5.23 -34.85 9.23
CA GLU A 664 4.63 -33.91 8.29
C GLU A 664 3.94 -32.79 9.10
N PRO A 665 4.33 -31.50 8.94
CA PRO A 665 3.84 -30.39 9.77
C PRO A 665 2.32 -30.28 9.83
N ARG A 666 1.66 -30.63 8.72
CA ARG A 666 0.19 -30.67 8.59
C ARG A 666 -0.49 -31.66 9.54
N PHE A 667 0.20 -32.71 10.01
CA PHE A 667 -0.33 -33.69 10.96
C PHE A 667 0.21 -33.50 12.39
N SER A 668 0.80 -32.35 12.72
CA SER A 668 1.34 -32.06 14.05
C SER A 668 0.34 -32.33 15.20
N LEU A 669 -0.94 -31.98 15.03
CA LEU A 669 -2.00 -32.26 16.02
C LEU A 669 -2.19 -33.77 16.26
N TRP A 670 -2.14 -34.56 15.18
CA TRP A 670 -2.23 -36.02 15.26
C TRP A 670 -0.98 -36.58 15.94
N GLN A 671 0.20 -36.07 15.59
CA GLN A 671 1.47 -36.48 16.19
C GLN A 671 1.48 -36.27 17.71
N GLU A 672 1.12 -35.08 18.17
CA GLU A 672 1.03 -34.75 19.60
C GLU A 672 0.00 -35.61 20.31
N TYR A 673 -1.18 -35.81 19.70
CA TYR A 673 -2.23 -36.65 20.27
C TYR A 673 -1.79 -38.11 20.42
N GLY A 674 -1.15 -38.67 19.39
CA GLY A 674 -0.58 -40.03 19.42
C GLY A 674 0.46 -40.19 20.53
N PHE A 675 1.40 -39.25 20.66
CA PHE A 675 2.39 -39.26 21.74
C PHE A 675 1.75 -39.19 23.13
N ARG A 676 0.75 -38.32 23.30
CA ARG A 676 0.03 -38.17 24.56
C ARG A 676 -0.68 -39.47 24.93
N LYS A 677 -1.39 -40.09 23.99
CA LYS A 677 -2.15 -41.34 24.22
C LYS A 677 -1.25 -42.54 24.53
N LEU A 678 -0.10 -42.67 23.86
CA LEU A 678 0.92 -43.67 24.20
C LEU A 678 1.52 -43.45 25.61
N THR A 679 1.62 -42.20 26.04
CA THR A 679 2.11 -41.89 27.39
C THR A 679 1.06 -42.19 28.45
N GLU A 680 -0.21 -41.87 28.19
CA GLU A 680 -1.34 -42.16 29.09
C GLU A 680 -1.50 -43.68 29.33
N ASP A 681 -1.48 -44.49 28.27
CA ASP A 681 -1.48 -45.95 28.37
C ASP A 681 -0.05 -46.53 28.33
N SER A 682 0.74 -46.11 29.31
CA SER A 682 2.14 -46.46 29.45
C SER A 682 2.40 -47.97 29.64
N ILE A 683 1.46 -48.73 30.22
CA ILE A 683 1.61 -50.18 30.43
C ILE A 683 1.51 -50.91 29.09
N THR A 684 0.42 -50.71 28.34
CA THR A 684 0.24 -51.34 27.02
C THR A 684 1.31 -50.87 26.05
N THR A 685 1.63 -49.57 26.09
CA THR A 685 2.69 -48.99 25.26
C THR A 685 4.05 -49.63 25.53
N SER A 686 4.40 -49.89 26.80
CA SER A 686 5.68 -50.51 27.15
C SER A 686 5.86 -51.91 26.56
N GLU A 687 4.81 -52.72 26.49
CA GLU A 687 4.86 -54.03 25.82
C GLU A 687 4.84 -53.87 24.28
N TYR A 688 4.05 -52.92 23.78
CA TYR A 688 3.89 -52.66 22.35
C TYR A 688 5.19 -52.22 21.68
N ILE A 689 5.94 -51.28 22.28
CA ILE A 689 7.11 -50.69 21.64
C ILE A 689 8.32 -51.63 21.57
N LEU A 690 8.31 -52.76 22.29
CA LEU A 690 9.37 -53.77 22.22
C LEU A 690 9.54 -54.36 20.82
N LYS A 691 8.48 -54.35 20.00
CA LYS A 691 8.55 -54.82 18.59
C LYS A 691 9.25 -53.85 17.64
N TYR A 692 9.50 -52.60 18.08
CA TYR A 692 10.16 -51.58 17.27
C TYR A 692 11.59 -51.29 17.73
N LEU A 693 12.12 -51.99 18.74
CA LEU A 693 13.50 -51.77 19.18
C LEU A 693 14.54 -52.13 18.13
N ASP A 694 14.18 -52.99 17.17
CA ASP A 694 15.01 -53.39 16.03
C ASP A 694 14.71 -52.55 14.77
N THR A 695 14.02 -51.41 14.91
CA THR A 695 13.58 -50.62 13.76
C THR A 695 14.74 -49.90 13.05
N GLU A 696 14.81 -50.01 11.73
CA GLU A 696 15.67 -49.16 10.89
C GLU A 696 15.00 -47.81 10.54
N ASP A 697 13.69 -47.68 10.79
CA ASP A 697 12.97 -46.41 10.61
C ASP A 697 13.41 -45.38 11.65
N HIS A 698 14.16 -44.38 11.20
CA HIS A 698 14.61 -43.25 12.02
C HIS A 698 13.47 -42.55 12.77
N ARG A 699 12.26 -42.48 12.19
CA ARG A 699 11.09 -41.82 12.80
C ARG A 699 10.57 -42.63 13.99
N ALA A 700 10.48 -43.95 13.84
CA ALA A 700 10.18 -44.84 14.95
C ALA A 700 11.24 -44.74 16.06
N GLY A 701 12.52 -44.64 15.70
CA GLY A 701 13.61 -44.39 16.64
C GLY A 701 13.44 -43.10 17.47
N LEU A 702 12.96 -42.01 16.86
CA LEU A 702 12.67 -40.76 17.57
C LEU A 702 11.52 -40.91 18.57
N VAL A 703 10.45 -41.63 18.18
CA VAL A 703 9.33 -41.93 19.08
C VAL A 703 9.79 -42.73 20.29
N LEU A 704 10.61 -43.76 20.07
CA LEU A 704 11.17 -44.59 21.14
C LEU A 704 12.02 -43.76 22.11
N ARG A 705 12.91 -42.90 21.61
CA ARG A 705 13.71 -42.00 22.46
C ARG A 705 12.84 -41.06 23.30
N ASN A 706 11.80 -40.47 22.71
CA ASN A 706 10.91 -39.56 23.43
C ASN A 706 10.04 -40.28 24.47
N LEU A 707 9.55 -41.49 24.15
CA LEU A 707 8.79 -42.31 25.10
C LEU A 707 9.67 -42.81 26.24
N ALA A 708 10.95 -43.14 25.99
CA ALA A 708 11.89 -43.56 27.03
C ALA A 708 11.92 -42.58 28.22
N PHE A 709 11.91 -41.26 27.95
CA PHE A 709 11.88 -40.24 29.00
C PHE A 709 10.54 -40.18 29.76
N LYS A 710 9.42 -40.45 29.08
CA LYS A 710 8.08 -40.28 29.66
C LYS A 710 7.55 -41.53 30.38
N ILE A 711 7.85 -42.71 29.87
CA ILE A 711 7.36 -44.00 30.40
C ILE A 711 8.47 -44.94 30.88
N GLY A 712 9.71 -44.43 31.00
CA GLY A 712 10.92 -45.20 31.32
C GLY A 712 10.81 -46.11 32.54
N TYR A 713 10.18 -45.65 33.62
CA TYR A 713 9.95 -46.46 34.82
C TYR A 713 9.08 -47.70 34.55
N ILE A 714 8.03 -47.54 33.76
CA ILE A 714 7.02 -48.58 33.51
C ILE A 714 7.59 -49.64 32.56
N ILE A 715 8.27 -49.22 31.49
CA ILE A 715 8.98 -50.15 30.60
C ILE A 715 10.15 -50.85 31.31
N GLY A 716 10.81 -50.16 32.25
CA GLY A 716 11.80 -50.77 33.15
C GLY A 716 11.24 -51.94 33.94
N ASN A 717 10.03 -51.80 34.49
CA ASN A 717 9.35 -52.89 35.19
C ASN A 717 8.98 -54.06 34.26
N VAL A 718 8.58 -53.78 33.02
CA VAL A 718 8.34 -54.83 32.01
C VAL A 718 9.62 -55.66 31.76
N PHE A 719 10.77 -55.01 31.63
CA PHE A 719 12.05 -55.71 31.51
C PHE A 719 12.38 -56.52 32.78
N VAL A 720 12.21 -55.95 33.98
CA VAL A 720 12.45 -56.66 35.25
C VAL A 720 11.57 -57.91 35.36
N ASP A 721 10.29 -57.82 34.99
CA ASP A 721 9.37 -58.96 35.05
C ASP A 721 9.71 -60.04 34.02
N ARG A 722 10.17 -59.69 32.82
CA ARG A 722 10.69 -60.66 31.84
C ARG A 722 11.93 -61.38 32.38
N LEU A 723 12.85 -60.65 33.01
CA LEU A 723 14.05 -61.22 33.63
C LEU A 723 13.69 -62.18 34.76
N ARG A 724 12.75 -61.80 35.65
CA ARG A 724 12.25 -62.67 36.72
C ARG A 724 11.65 -63.96 36.17
N LYS A 725 10.73 -63.86 35.19
CA LYS A 725 10.10 -65.05 34.56
C LYS A 725 11.14 -65.98 33.94
N HIS A 726 12.18 -65.41 33.31
CA HIS A 726 13.27 -66.19 32.75
C HIS A 726 14.06 -66.96 33.82
N ILE A 727 14.48 -66.28 34.90
CA ILE A 727 15.19 -66.91 36.03
C ILE A 727 14.39 -68.08 36.62
N TYR A 728 13.07 -67.94 36.75
CA TYR A 728 12.21 -69.02 37.26
C TYR A 728 12.03 -70.18 36.27
N SER A 729 12.13 -69.93 34.96
CA SER A 729 11.92 -70.95 33.92
C SER A 729 13.15 -71.83 33.64
N MET A 730 14.33 -71.52 34.20
CA MET A 730 15.61 -72.20 33.95
C MET A 730 15.93 -72.42 32.45
N ASN A 731 15.46 -71.52 31.60
CA ASN A 731 15.56 -71.66 30.14
C ASN A 731 16.95 -71.21 29.67
N ALA A 732 17.62 -71.95 28.79
CA ALA A 732 19.02 -71.66 28.42
C ALA A 732 19.19 -70.58 27.32
N ARG A 733 18.11 -69.90 26.91
CA ARG A 733 18.13 -68.88 25.84
C ARG A 733 18.22 -67.46 26.40
N PRO A 734 18.92 -66.51 25.76
CA PRO A 734 18.98 -65.12 26.22
C PRO A 734 17.58 -64.50 26.43
N VAL A 735 17.42 -63.74 27.52
CA VAL A 735 16.14 -63.09 27.87
C VAL A 735 15.80 -61.92 26.94
N PHE A 736 16.83 -61.20 26.53
CA PHE A 736 16.75 -59.98 25.72
C PHE A 736 17.62 -60.14 24.48
N ASN A 737 17.17 -59.56 23.36
CA ASN A 737 18.02 -59.41 22.18
C ASN A 737 19.00 -58.22 22.36
N GLU A 738 19.93 -58.06 21.44
CA GLU A 738 20.97 -57.02 21.50
C GLU A 738 20.38 -55.59 21.56
N ASN A 739 19.32 -55.31 20.81
CA ASN A 739 18.68 -54.00 20.79
C ASN A 739 17.86 -53.71 22.04
N GLN A 740 17.22 -54.72 22.63
CA GLN A 740 16.57 -54.61 23.95
C GLN A 740 17.61 -54.33 25.04
N LEU A 741 18.77 -55.00 25.00
CA LEU A 741 19.88 -54.71 25.90
C LEU A 741 20.40 -53.28 25.70
N ALA A 742 20.57 -52.83 24.44
CA ALA A 742 20.98 -51.47 24.13
C ALA A 742 19.96 -50.43 24.64
N TYR A 743 18.66 -50.68 24.47
CA TYR A 743 17.61 -49.79 24.95
C TYR A 743 17.50 -49.78 26.49
N ILE A 744 17.69 -50.92 27.16
CA ILE A 744 17.85 -50.98 28.63
C ILE A 744 19.06 -50.14 29.06
N CYS A 745 20.20 -50.30 28.37
CA CYS A 745 21.38 -49.48 28.64
C CYS A 745 21.12 -48.00 28.38
N TYR A 746 20.30 -47.63 27.40
CA TYR A 746 19.90 -46.23 27.17
C TYR A 746 19.00 -45.69 28.30
N LEU A 747 18.01 -46.47 28.75
CA LEU A 747 17.09 -46.09 29.83
C LEU A 747 17.80 -45.87 31.18
N PHE A 748 18.80 -46.70 31.49
CA PHE A 748 19.48 -46.69 32.80
C PHE A 748 20.91 -46.12 32.75
N GLY A 749 21.48 -45.98 31.56
CA GLY A 749 22.89 -45.64 31.36
C GLY A 749 23.20 -44.15 31.28
N ASP A 750 22.19 -43.27 31.26
CA ASP A 750 22.41 -41.82 31.34
C ASP A 750 22.53 -41.33 32.79
N GLY A 751 23.40 -42.00 33.55
CA GLY A 751 23.81 -41.65 34.89
C GLY A 751 24.95 -40.62 34.93
N LYS A 752 24.99 -39.65 34.00
CA LYS A 752 25.92 -38.50 34.09
C LYS A 752 25.18 -37.22 34.52
N SER A 753 25.24 -37.00 35.83
CA SER A 753 25.23 -35.70 36.52
C SER A 753 24.10 -34.71 36.21
N ARG A 754 22.97 -34.84 36.91
CA ARG A 754 22.22 -33.70 37.45
C ARG A 754 21.69 -34.04 38.85
N ARG A 755 22.55 -33.84 39.85
CA ARG A 755 22.19 -33.47 41.21
C ARG A 755 22.99 -32.25 41.58
#